data_AF-A0A1B9Y3J5-F1
#
_entry.id   AF-A0A1B9Y3J5-F1
#
_cell.length_a   1.000
_cell.length_b   1.000
_cell.length_c   1.000
_cell.angle_alpha   90.00
_cell.angle_beta   90.00
_cell.angle_gamma   90.00
#
_symmetry.space_group_name_H-M   'P 1'
#
loop_
_entity.id
_entity.type
_entity.pdbx_description
1 polymer ?
#
loop_
_entity_poly.entity_id
_entity_poly.type
_entity_poly.pdbx_seq_one_letter_code
_entity_poly.pdbx_strand_id
1 'polypeptide(L)'
;MNKTININLGGFFFHIDEIAYQKLKRYLEAIGRSLSDDPQGKDEIISDIEARISELLSERITDARQVINENDIEEVITIMGQPEDYAEAEGSYNEETSYKNRKRNQSSKKLFRDGDDKFLGGVCAGIAHYFNIDVIWIRIAFIVLVASGFSPLAYVILWVLLPEAITTSEKLQMEGEAVNIDNIEKKIRDEFESFSTKIKDGATGISEKISSADYEKMRAQTKSGFQDFIDTMGKILLTLFKVFGKFMGILLIFIAGITIISLLLGIFSIGSLEFLNVDSDFVHYPPFFYDATLPKWLLSTALFVLIGIPFIVLFILGLRILSPNIKKLSTAAILTLLGIWLVSLLAVAFSGIEYATTHAYNGTNVSKHSINYIKEEPLKIRVVNDDNIHYNHNLRNRNNAISVYINNKELKYSNDINIDVRKSETNNAYIEIKKTSEGRKRNNANNNAEAILYNFKTANNTIVFDAFFLSEYKNIWKDEEVKATIFIPEGTTIYFENSSRRFLDDVKNTNNIYDRDMANHYFKMTSKGFECTDCSINETDTNNWNSDNDDEISFMFNSTINEVKSELIITKETTRNELKKLARWFKDRKNIDIDFSESSFYDNGKIKTYSLKVDCNDGFKGKTKKLTKSIIVGNRKHGFTRSYNENDSITFKIW
;
A
#
# COMPACT_ATOMS: atom_id res chain seq x y z
N MET A 1 78.43 22.65 -3.08
CA MET A 1 77.56 21.48 -2.86
C MET A 1 77.86 20.96 -1.47
N ASN A 2 76.87 21.00 -0.59
CA ASN A 2 77.00 20.50 0.77
C ASN A 2 76.87 18.97 0.78
N LYS A 3 77.50 18.29 1.74
CA LYS A 3 77.39 16.84 1.86
C LYS A 3 75.99 16.46 2.34
N THR A 4 75.47 15.35 1.86
CA THR A 4 74.16 14.82 2.28
C THR A 4 74.34 13.62 3.20
N ILE A 5 73.57 13.57 4.28
CA ILE A 5 73.58 12.54 5.32
C ILE A 5 72.21 11.84 5.33
N ASN A 6 72.20 10.54 5.60
CA ASN A 6 70.97 9.78 5.79
C ASN A 6 70.69 9.65 7.28
N ILE A 7 69.49 10.02 7.72
CA ILE A 7 69.07 9.95 9.12
C ILE A 7 67.79 9.13 9.26
N ASN A 8 67.62 8.49 10.43
CA ASN A 8 66.37 7.88 10.86
C ASN A 8 65.79 8.74 11.98
N LEU A 9 64.54 9.18 11.81
CA LEU A 9 63.82 9.99 12.78
C LEU A 9 62.45 9.36 13.00
N GLY A 10 62.11 8.97 14.24
CA GLY A 10 60.81 8.35 14.55
C GLY A 10 60.44 7.12 13.69
N GLY A 11 61.43 6.41 13.14
CA GLY A 11 61.24 5.25 12.25
C GLY A 11 61.20 5.55 10.74
N PHE A 12 61.37 6.81 10.32
CA PHE A 12 61.37 7.24 8.92
C PHE A 12 62.76 7.68 8.44
N PHE A 13 63.10 7.34 7.18
CA PHE A 13 64.42 7.65 6.59
C PHE A 13 64.38 8.92 5.75
N PHE A 14 65.30 9.85 6.04
CA PHE A 14 65.41 11.12 5.31
C PHE A 14 66.83 11.38 4.79
N HIS A 15 66.93 12.07 3.65
CA HIS A 15 68.17 12.60 3.10
C HIS A 15 68.28 14.08 3.46
N ILE A 16 69.28 14.46 4.26
CA ILE A 16 69.41 15.82 4.81
C ILE A 16 70.79 16.41 4.51
N ASP A 17 70.85 17.72 4.26
CA ASP A 17 72.11 18.47 4.15
C ASP A 17 72.88 18.41 5.49
N GLU A 18 74.20 18.27 5.45
CA GLU A 18 75.10 18.30 6.62
C GLU A 18 74.85 19.51 7.53
N ILE A 19 74.56 20.69 6.96
CA ILE A 19 74.27 21.89 7.75
C ILE A 19 72.90 21.78 8.44
N ALA A 20 71.88 21.33 7.71
CA ALA A 20 70.53 21.12 8.23
C ALA A 20 70.49 20.03 9.31
N TYR A 21 71.27 18.96 9.13
CA TYR A 21 71.43 17.89 10.11
C TYR A 21 72.07 18.40 11.41
N GLN A 22 73.14 19.19 11.31
CA GLN A 22 73.77 19.78 12.50
C GLN A 22 72.80 20.68 13.26
N LYS A 23 71.92 21.40 12.56
CA LYS A 23 70.90 22.26 13.18
C LYS A 23 69.79 21.47 13.86
N LEU A 24 69.24 20.45 13.20
CA LEU A 24 68.26 19.54 13.77
C LEU A 24 68.83 18.79 14.99
N LYS A 25 70.07 18.32 14.90
CA LYS A 25 70.75 17.65 16.00
C LYS A 25 70.95 18.57 17.21
N ARG A 26 71.38 19.82 16.99
CA ARG A 26 71.49 20.82 18.07
C ARG A 26 70.14 21.13 18.70
N TYR A 27 69.07 21.18 17.90
CA TYR A 27 67.71 21.40 18.38
C TYR A 27 67.22 20.25 19.28
N LEU A 28 67.37 19.00 18.84
CA LEU A 28 67.01 17.82 19.65
C LEU A 28 67.86 17.70 20.92
N GLU A 29 69.17 17.98 20.83
CA GLU A 29 70.05 18.02 22.01
C GLU A 29 69.68 19.13 23.00
N ALA A 30 69.24 20.30 22.51
CA ALA A 30 68.79 21.41 23.35
C ALA A 30 67.49 21.06 24.08
N ILE A 31 66.51 20.47 23.39
CA ILE A 31 65.28 19.93 24.00
C ILE A 31 65.63 18.87 25.06
N GLY A 32 66.50 17.93 24.70
CA GLY A 32 66.95 16.90 25.64
C GLY A 32 67.64 17.46 26.88
N ARG A 33 68.20 18.67 26.85
CA ARG A 33 68.81 19.33 28.02
C ARG A 33 67.81 20.14 28.84
N SER A 34 66.70 20.58 28.27
CA SER A 34 65.65 21.32 28.99
C SER A 34 64.64 20.40 29.71
N LEU A 35 64.56 19.12 29.30
CA LEU A 35 63.73 18.10 29.96
C LEU A 35 64.36 17.64 31.29
N SER A 36 63.55 17.57 32.35
CA SER A 36 63.89 17.20 33.74
C SER A 36 64.73 15.91 33.88
N ASP A 37 65.49 15.78 34.98
CA ASP A 37 66.49 14.73 35.29
C ASP A 37 65.99 13.26 35.36
N ASP A 38 64.75 12.93 34.99
CA ASP A 38 64.21 11.57 35.08
C ASP A 38 64.46 10.76 33.78
N PRO A 39 65.26 9.68 33.78
CA PRO A 39 65.74 9.05 32.56
C PRO A 39 64.67 8.34 31.71
N GLN A 40 63.60 7.79 32.31
CA GLN A 40 62.63 6.96 31.57
C GLN A 40 61.59 7.76 30.79
N GLY A 41 61.08 8.87 31.35
CA GLY A 41 60.10 9.73 30.65
C GLY A 41 60.74 10.58 29.55
N LYS A 42 62.02 10.94 29.72
CA LYS A 42 62.77 11.74 28.74
C LYS A 42 62.91 11.04 27.39
N ASP A 43 63.21 9.74 27.40
CA ASP A 43 63.40 8.97 26.17
C ASP A 43 62.07 8.78 25.40
N GLU A 44 60.94 8.65 26.11
CA GLU A 44 59.60 8.56 25.51
C GLU A 44 59.20 9.90 24.86
N ILE A 45 59.42 11.02 25.56
CA ILE A 45 59.11 12.36 25.06
C ILE A 45 59.93 12.70 23.81
N ILE A 46 61.23 12.38 23.81
CA ILE A 46 62.08 12.59 22.64
C ILE A 46 61.58 11.73 21.46
N SER A 47 61.19 10.48 21.70
CA SER A 47 60.68 9.60 20.64
C SER A 47 59.40 10.14 20.00
N ASP A 48 58.48 10.70 20.79
CA ASP A 48 57.23 11.29 20.29
C ASP A 48 57.50 12.60 19.53
N ILE A 49 58.43 13.42 20.01
CA ILE A 49 58.88 14.63 19.33
C ILE A 49 59.53 14.29 17.98
N GLU A 50 60.39 13.28 17.94
CA GLU A 50 60.99 12.79 16.70
C GLU A 50 59.93 12.27 15.71
N ALA A 51 58.94 11.51 16.18
CA ALA A 51 57.84 11.03 15.34
C ALA A 51 57.03 12.19 14.72
N ARG A 52 56.78 13.25 15.50
CA ARG A 52 56.07 14.44 15.00
C ARG A 52 56.91 15.25 14.01
N ILE A 53 58.22 15.42 14.26
CA ILE A 53 59.12 16.08 13.32
C ILE A 53 59.18 15.29 12.00
N SER A 54 59.19 13.96 12.06
CA SER A 54 59.13 13.11 10.88
C SER A 54 57.85 13.29 10.08
N GLU A 55 56.71 13.41 10.75
CA GLU A 55 55.42 13.71 10.11
C GLU A 55 55.47 15.07 9.38
N LEU A 56 55.94 16.13 10.05
CA LEU A 56 56.04 17.47 9.47
C LEU A 56 57.01 17.56 8.29
N LEU A 57 58.14 16.85 8.37
CA LEU A 57 59.08 16.75 7.25
C LEU A 57 58.48 15.97 6.08
N SER A 58 57.72 14.90 6.36
CA SER A 58 57.07 14.08 5.34
C SER A 58 55.96 14.82 4.60
N GLU A 59 55.21 15.71 5.28
CA GLU A 59 54.20 16.57 4.63
C GLU A 59 54.82 17.58 3.66
N ARG A 60 56.08 17.99 3.88
CA ARG A 60 56.76 19.01 3.07
C ARG A 60 57.59 18.44 1.94
N ILE A 61 58.05 17.20 2.06
CA ILE A 61 58.83 16.52 1.04
C ILE A 61 57.87 15.90 0.04
N THR A 62 57.72 16.52 -1.13
CA THR A 62 56.82 16.02 -2.18
C THR A 62 57.40 14.85 -2.98
N ASP A 63 58.73 14.64 -2.97
CA ASP A 63 59.41 13.57 -3.71
C ASP A 63 60.52 12.92 -2.86
N ALA A 64 60.60 11.58 -2.88
CA ALA A 64 61.46 10.79 -1.97
C ALA A 64 62.97 11.01 -2.15
N ARG A 65 63.39 11.69 -3.22
CA ARG A 65 64.80 12.04 -3.50
C ARG A 65 65.19 13.46 -3.13
N GLN A 66 64.23 14.26 -2.67
CA GLN A 66 64.47 15.65 -2.27
C GLN A 66 65.30 15.67 -0.98
N VAL A 67 66.38 16.46 -1.00
CA VAL A 67 67.27 16.63 0.15
C VAL A 67 66.72 17.76 1.01
N ILE A 68 66.54 17.49 2.30
CA ILE A 68 66.09 18.47 3.31
C ILE A 68 67.19 19.51 3.49
N ASN A 69 66.84 20.78 3.29
CA ASN A 69 67.75 21.91 3.45
C ASN A 69 67.53 22.63 4.80
N GLU A 70 68.33 23.65 5.08
CA GLU A 70 68.28 24.37 6.35
C GLU A 70 66.94 25.08 6.60
N ASN A 71 66.30 25.61 5.56
CA ASN A 71 65.03 26.32 5.67
C ASN A 71 63.89 25.37 6.07
N ASP A 72 63.91 24.14 5.57
CA ASP A 72 62.90 23.12 5.91
C ASP A 72 62.94 22.82 7.42
N ILE A 73 64.14 22.76 8.00
CA ILE A 73 64.33 22.55 9.44
C ILE A 73 63.91 23.79 10.25
N GLU A 74 64.20 25.00 9.78
CA GLU A 74 63.76 26.23 10.46
C GLU A 74 62.23 26.35 10.55
N GLU A 75 61.52 25.97 9.50
CA GLU A 75 60.06 25.99 9.50
C GLU A 75 59.47 24.94 10.45
N VAL A 76 60.07 23.75 10.53
CA VAL A 76 59.66 22.74 11.51
C VAL A 76 59.92 23.21 12.94
N ILE A 77 61.09 23.80 13.22
CA ILE A 77 61.39 24.41 14.52
C ILE A 77 60.39 25.52 14.85
N THR A 78 59.96 26.31 13.87
CA THR A 78 58.94 27.36 14.08
C THR A 78 57.58 26.80 14.49
N ILE A 79 57.20 25.62 13.99
CA ILE A 79 55.94 24.96 14.34
C ILE A 79 56.04 24.29 15.71
N MET A 80 57.21 23.76 16.05
CA MET A 80 57.47 23.02 17.29
C MET A 80 57.87 23.92 18.49
N GLY A 81 58.35 25.15 18.26
CA GLY A 81 58.82 26.10 19.29
C GLY A 81 60.34 26.10 19.48
N GLN A 82 60.94 27.16 20.08
CA GLN A 82 62.39 27.21 20.33
C GLN A 82 62.77 26.67 21.72
N PRO A 83 63.89 25.92 21.87
CA PRO A 83 64.25 25.27 23.14
C PRO A 83 64.50 26.25 24.31
N GLU A 84 64.90 27.48 23.99
CA GLU A 84 65.23 28.54 24.95
C GLU A 84 63.99 29.10 25.67
N ASP A 85 62.79 28.93 25.11
CA ASP A 85 61.52 29.34 25.74
C ASP A 85 61.09 28.41 26.89
N TYR A 86 61.76 27.26 27.06
CA TYR A 86 61.39 26.23 28.05
C TYR A 86 62.28 26.24 29.30
N ALA A 87 63.45 26.89 29.28
CA ALA A 87 64.38 26.90 30.43
C ALA A 87 64.11 28.02 31.46
N GLU A 88 63.33 29.05 31.09
CA GLU A 88 62.98 30.19 31.97
C GLU A 88 61.48 30.29 32.26
N ALA A 89 60.77 29.15 32.31
CA ALA A 89 59.34 29.10 32.67
C ALA A 89 59.07 28.66 34.12
N GLU A 90 60.06 28.73 35.02
CA GLU A 90 59.81 28.75 36.47
C GLU A 90 59.79 30.20 36.99
N GLY A 91 58.76 30.96 36.61
CA GLY A 91 58.55 32.27 37.21
C GLY A 91 57.61 33.20 36.44
N SER A 92 56.42 33.41 37.01
CA SER A 92 55.48 34.50 36.70
C SER A 92 54.62 34.35 35.44
N TYR A 93 53.44 33.74 35.63
CA TYR A 93 52.26 34.07 34.82
C TYR A 93 51.65 35.36 35.37
N ASN A 94 51.89 36.48 34.70
CA ASN A 94 51.00 37.64 34.76
C ASN A 94 50.19 37.69 33.47
N GLU A 95 48.89 37.90 33.64
CA GLU A 95 47.89 38.04 32.58
C GLU A 95 48.20 39.19 31.62
N GLU A 96 47.60 39.05 30.43
CA GLU A 96 47.41 40.04 29.38
C GLU A 96 48.54 40.21 28.35
N THR A 97 48.41 39.49 27.23
CA THR A 97 48.55 40.14 25.92
C THR A 97 47.69 39.47 24.86
N SER A 98 46.85 40.28 24.24
CA SER A 98 46.04 39.93 23.07
C SER A 98 46.93 39.47 21.90
N TYR A 99 46.79 38.21 21.50
CA TYR A 99 47.25 37.74 20.19
C TYR A 99 46.09 37.28 19.31
N LYS A 100 46.12 37.84 18.11
CA LYS A 100 45.25 37.63 16.95
C LYS A 100 44.91 36.15 16.74
N ASN A 101 43.63 35.91 16.45
CA ASN A 101 43.09 34.70 15.82
C ASN A 101 44.02 34.16 14.71
N ARG A 102 44.93 33.24 15.06
CA ARG A 102 45.38 32.20 14.15
C ARG A 102 44.34 31.10 14.28
N LYS A 103 43.67 30.77 13.18
CA LYS A 103 42.78 29.61 13.08
C LYS A 103 43.51 28.43 13.72
N ARG A 104 43.02 27.97 14.88
CA ARG A 104 43.35 26.65 15.42
C ARG A 104 43.08 25.68 14.28
N ASN A 105 44.12 25.05 13.73
CA ASN A 105 43.92 23.86 12.91
C ASN A 105 43.21 22.88 13.83
N GLN A 106 41.89 22.78 13.70
CA GLN A 106 41.11 21.77 14.39
C GLN A 106 41.61 20.43 13.87
N SER A 107 42.45 19.77 14.66
CA SER A 107 42.70 18.34 14.51
C SER A 107 41.33 17.66 14.40
N SER A 108 41.12 16.86 13.36
CA SER A 108 39.84 16.20 13.14
C SER A 108 39.55 15.28 14.32
N LYS A 109 38.51 15.58 15.12
CA LYS A 109 38.05 14.69 16.17
C LYS A 109 37.78 13.31 15.57
N LYS A 110 38.40 12.28 16.11
CA LYS A 110 38.15 10.89 15.73
C LYS A 110 37.40 10.20 16.86
N LEU A 111 36.43 9.37 16.48
CA LEU A 111 35.63 8.62 17.43
C LEU A 111 36.41 7.38 17.89
N PHE A 112 36.85 7.40 19.13
CA PHE A 112 37.46 6.26 19.82
C PHE A 112 36.57 5.80 20.96
N ARG A 113 36.70 4.54 21.39
CA ARG A 113 36.16 4.11 22.68
C ARG A 113 37.17 4.47 23.78
N ASP A 114 36.68 5.04 24.87
CA ASP A 114 37.51 5.42 26.00
C ASP A 114 37.70 4.23 26.96
N GLY A 115 38.96 3.83 27.17
CA GLY A 115 39.36 2.71 28.04
C GLY A 115 39.47 3.08 29.52
N ASP A 116 39.56 4.38 29.83
CA ASP A 116 39.85 4.89 31.18
C ASP A 116 38.55 5.15 31.97
N ASP A 117 37.52 5.76 31.37
CA ASP A 117 36.16 5.89 31.96
C ASP A 117 35.19 4.78 31.48
N LYS A 118 35.60 3.51 31.67
CA LYS A 118 34.79 2.36 31.26
C LYS A 118 33.82 1.89 32.34
N PHE A 119 32.52 1.92 32.01
CA PHE A 119 31.51 1.12 32.72
C PHE A 119 31.25 -0.22 31.99
N LEU A 120 31.19 -0.21 30.65
CA LEU A 120 31.01 -1.41 29.83
C LEU A 120 31.70 -1.26 28.47
N GLY A 121 33.00 -1.50 28.35
CA GLY A 121 33.70 -1.44 27.05
C GLY A 121 33.86 -0.04 26.43
N GLY A 122 33.63 1.05 27.19
CA GLY A 122 34.09 2.40 26.81
C GLY A 122 33.27 3.14 25.74
N VAL A 123 32.22 2.54 25.17
CA VAL A 123 31.49 3.08 24.02
C VAL A 123 30.72 4.36 24.36
N CYS A 124 30.01 4.38 25.50
CA CYS A 124 29.27 5.59 25.92
C CYS A 124 30.20 6.76 26.22
N ALA A 125 31.35 6.51 26.85
CA ALA A 125 32.34 7.55 27.17
C ALA A 125 33.01 8.08 25.89
N GLY A 126 33.38 7.21 24.96
CA GLY A 126 33.91 7.61 23.66
C GLY A 126 32.95 8.50 22.85
N ILE A 127 31.66 8.14 22.79
CA ILE A 127 30.61 8.95 22.15
C ILE A 127 30.45 10.30 22.88
N ALA A 128 30.58 10.31 24.21
CA ALA A 128 30.48 11.51 25.03
C ALA A 128 31.58 12.53 24.72
N HIS A 129 32.84 12.08 24.65
CA HIS A 129 33.99 12.93 24.29
C HIS A 129 33.90 13.46 22.86
N TYR A 130 33.42 12.63 21.93
CA TYR A 130 33.24 13.05 20.54
C TYR A 130 32.20 14.17 20.41
N PHE A 131 31.03 14.01 21.04
CA PHE A 131 29.94 15.00 21.00
C PHE A 131 30.08 16.13 22.03
N ASN A 132 31.07 16.05 22.94
CA ASN A 132 31.27 16.97 24.05
C ASN A 132 30.03 17.10 24.98
N ILE A 133 29.41 15.98 25.31
CA ILE A 133 28.22 15.86 26.17
C ILE A 133 28.59 15.00 27.38
N ASP A 134 27.97 15.22 28.54
CA ASP A 134 28.17 14.36 29.72
C ASP A 134 27.75 12.89 29.43
N VAL A 135 28.63 11.96 29.80
CA VAL A 135 28.48 10.51 29.62
C VAL A 135 27.16 9.98 30.19
N ILE A 136 26.66 10.60 31.27
CA ILE A 136 25.41 10.21 31.94
C ILE A 136 24.22 10.30 30.97
N TRP A 137 24.15 11.32 30.12
CA TRP A 137 23.04 11.49 29.17
C TRP A 137 23.05 10.42 28.09
N ILE A 138 24.23 10.03 27.61
CA ILE A 138 24.36 8.96 26.62
C ILE A 138 23.98 7.61 27.25
N ARG A 139 24.36 7.37 28.51
CA ARG A 139 23.94 6.17 29.26
C ARG A 139 22.41 6.11 29.40
N ILE A 140 21.76 7.22 29.76
CA ILE A 140 20.29 7.30 29.86
C ILE A 140 19.62 7.07 28.49
N ALA A 141 20.17 7.65 27.41
CA ALA A 141 19.64 7.46 26.06
C ALA A 141 19.66 5.99 25.64
N PHE A 142 20.76 5.27 25.89
CA PHE A 142 20.84 3.84 25.61
C PHE A 142 19.86 3.04 26.47
N ILE A 143 19.65 3.39 27.74
CA ILE A 143 18.66 2.74 28.63
C ILE A 143 17.24 2.93 28.12
N VAL A 144 16.85 4.13 27.70
CA VAL A 144 15.51 4.40 27.16
C VAL A 144 15.30 3.64 25.84
N LEU A 145 16.32 3.57 24.99
CA LEU A 145 16.27 2.84 23.73
C LEU A 145 16.19 1.30 23.91
N VAL A 146 16.44 0.76 25.11
CA VAL A 146 16.22 -0.66 25.41
C VAL A 146 14.75 -1.03 25.21
N ALA A 147 13.81 -0.12 25.50
CA ALA A 147 12.38 -0.36 25.28
C ALA A 147 12.03 -0.61 23.80
N SER A 148 12.84 -0.13 22.86
CA SER A 148 12.68 -0.36 21.42
C SER A 148 13.35 -1.65 20.93
N GLY A 149 14.08 -2.39 21.77
CA GLY A 149 14.81 -3.61 21.41
C GLY A 149 16.10 -3.39 20.58
N PHE A 150 16.34 -2.18 20.07
CA PHE A 150 17.46 -1.86 19.19
C PHE A 150 18.76 -1.52 19.94
N SER A 151 18.65 -1.01 21.17
CA SER A 151 19.78 -0.55 21.99
C SER A 151 20.88 -1.59 22.25
N PRO A 152 20.56 -2.84 22.66
CA PRO A 152 21.60 -3.84 22.94
C PRO A 152 22.38 -4.25 21.69
N LEU A 153 21.71 -4.33 20.54
CA LEU A 153 22.32 -4.69 19.27
C LEU A 153 23.27 -3.58 18.78
N ALA A 154 22.81 -2.33 18.81
CA ALA A 154 23.61 -1.17 18.43
C ALA A 154 24.86 -1.03 19.31
N TYR A 155 24.75 -1.32 20.61
CA TYR A 155 25.87 -1.27 21.54
C TYR A 155 26.97 -2.28 21.20
N VAL A 156 26.60 -3.54 20.93
CA VAL A 156 27.54 -4.60 20.57
C VAL A 156 28.23 -4.29 19.24
N ILE A 157 27.48 -3.78 18.26
CA ILE A 157 28.04 -3.37 16.97
C ILE A 157 29.08 -2.27 17.13
N LEU A 158 28.77 -1.21 17.89
CA LEU A 158 29.71 -0.10 18.15
C LEU A 158 30.92 -0.56 18.96
N TRP A 159 30.76 -1.48 19.90
CA TRP A 159 31.86 -2.02 20.69
C TRP A 159 32.87 -2.81 19.86
N VAL A 160 32.40 -3.54 18.84
CA VAL A 160 33.28 -4.30 17.92
C VAL A 160 33.93 -3.39 16.87
N LEU A 161 33.22 -2.36 16.40
CA LEU A 161 33.71 -1.48 15.33
C LEU A 161 34.66 -0.37 15.81
N LEU A 162 34.51 0.13 17.04
CA LEU A 162 35.28 1.27 17.54
C LEU A 162 36.61 0.84 18.20
N PRO A 163 37.77 1.34 17.72
CA PRO A 163 39.06 1.10 18.35
C PRO A 163 39.20 1.86 19.69
N GLU A 164 40.01 1.33 20.60
CA GLU A 164 40.34 1.95 21.90
C GLU A 164 41.43 3.01 21.73
N ALA A 165 41.30 4.15 22.40
CA ALA A 165 42.38 5.13 22.49
C ALA A 165 43.42 4.66 23.51
N ILE A 166 44.62 4.31 23.05
CA ILE A 166 45.69 3.76 23.91
C ILE A 166 46.79 4.81 24.12
N THR A 167 47.16 5.54 23.07
CA THR A 167 48.25 6.54 23.11
C THR A 167 47.75 7.89 23.60
N THR A 168 48.63 8.68 24.24
CA THR A 168 48.33 10.06 24.69
C THR A 168 47.84 10.93 23.53
N SER A 169 48.43 10.73 22.35
CA SER A 169 48.02 11.38 21.11
C SER A 169 46.59 10.99 20.66
N GLU A 170 46.19 9.73 20.77
CA GLU A 170 44.82 9.28 20.46
C GLU A 170 43.78 9.81 21.47
N LYS A 171 44.14 9.90 22.75
CA LYS A 171 43.28 10.48 23.79
C LYS A 171 43.04 11.97 23.54
N LEU A 172 44.08 12.73 23.20
CA LEU A 172 43.97 14.14 22.80
C LEU A 172 43.11 14.30 21.53
N GLN A 173 43.23 13.39 20.55
CA GLN A 173 42.38 13.39 19.35
C GLN A 173 40.89 13.08 19.64
N MET A 174 40.61 12.23 20.63
CA MET A 174 39.25 11.91 21.08
C MET A 174 38.59 13.10 21.78
N GLU A 175 39.35 13.82 22.64
CA GLU A 175 38.90 15.02 23.33
C GLU A 175 38.83 16.25 22.40
N GLY A 176 39.57 16.22 21.29
CA GLY A 176 39.65 17.28 20.27
C GLY A 176 40.65 18.38 20.59
N GLU A 177 41.64 18.06 21.42
CA GLU A 177 42.77 18.92 21.72
C GLU A 177 43.84 18.77 20.63
N ALA A 178 44.65 19.82 20.42
CA ALA A 178 45.73 19.77 19.44
C ALA A 178 46.88 18.92 20.02
N VAL A 179 47.40 17.98 19.22
CA VAL A 179 48.56 17.16 19.58
C VAL A 179 49.83 18.01 19.42
N ASN A 180 50.16 18.81 20.43
CA ASN A 180 51.39 19.58 20.55
C ASN A 180 52.11 19.22 21.86
N ILE A 181 53.39 19.60 21.98
CA ILE A 181 54.24 19.25 23.13
C ILE A 181 53.58 19.72 24.44
N ASP A 182 53.05 20.95 24.47
CA ASP A 182 52.38 21.51 25.66
C ASP A 182 51.19 20.67 26.16
N ASN A 183 50.31 20.22 25.26
CA ASN A 183 49.13 19.44 25.66
C ASN A 183 49.48 17.98 25.97
N ILE A 184 50.49 17.41 25.31
CA ILE A 184 51.00 16.07 25.62
C ILE A 184 51.66 16.07 27.01
N GLU A 185 52.54 17.02 27.29
CA GLU A 185 53.20 17.18 28.59
C GLU A 185 52.17 17.42 29.69
N LYS A 186 51.20 18.32 29.45
CA LYS A 186 50.12 18.58 30.39
C LYS A 186 49.27 17.33 30.68
N LYS A 187 48.88 16.57 29.66
CA LYS A 187 48.07 15.35 29.84
C LYS A 187 48.83 14.29 30.63
N ILE A 188 50.12 14.12 30.37
CA ILE A 188 50.98 13.17 31.09
C ILE A 188 51.17 13.63 32.54
N ARG A 189 51.40 14.92 32.77
CA ARG A 189 51.50 15.49 34.12
C ARG A 189 50.19 15.32 34.89
N ASP A 190 49.05 15.57 34.27
CA ASP A 190 47.73 15.37 34.87
C ASP A 190 47.47 13.89 35.17
N GLU A 191 47.82 12.97 34.26
CA GLU A 191 47.73 11.53 34.49
C GLU A 191 48.66 11.09 35.63
N PHE A 192 49.91 11.56 35.66
CA PHE A 192 50.89 11.23 36.69
C PHE A 192 50.55 11.83 38.05
N GLU A 193 50.06 13.07 38.10
CA GLU A 193 49.54 13.69 39.33
C GLU A 193 48.30 12.95 39.83
N SER A 194 47.38 12.53 38.94
CA SER A 194 46.20 11.73 39.29
C SER A 194 46.58 10.32 39.78
N PHE A 195 47.65 9.75 39.23
CA PHE A 195 48.19 8.45 39.63
C PHE A 195 48.94 8.55 40.96
N SER A 196 49.76 9.59 41.13
CA SER A 196 50.47 9.91 42.37
C SER A 196 49.49 10.21 43.51
N THR A 197 48.41 10.97 43.26
CA THR A 197 47.32 11.18 44.25
C THR A 197 46.58 9.88 44.54
N LYS A 198 46.21 9.06 43.55
CA LYS A 198 45.63 7.73 43.80
C LYS A 198 46.56 6.80 44.60
N ILE A 199 47.87 6.89 44.39
CA ILE A 199 48.88 6.15 45.19
C ILE A 199 48.98 6.72 46.60
N LYS A 200 48.93 8.04 46.76
CA LYS A 200 48.97 8.72 48.07
C LYS A 200 47.71 8.43 48.88
N ASP A 201 46.53 8.43 48.24
CA ASP A 201 45.24 8.10 48.82
C ASP A 201 45.12 6.59 49.11
N GLY A 202 45.71 5.75 48.24
CA GLY A 202 45.84 4.31 48.48
C GLY A 202 46.80 3.96 49.62
N ALA A 203 47.95 4.64 49.73
CA ALA A 203 48.94 4.42 50.77
C ALA A 203 48.50 4.95 52.14
N THR A 204 47.74 6.05 52.16
CA THR A 204 47.15 6.60 53.41
C THR A 204 45.94 5.79 53.88
N GLY A 205 45.20 5.14 52.99
CA GLY A 205 44.14 4.18 53.34
C GLY A 205 44.63 2.82 53.86
N ILE A 206 45.90 2.49 53.65
CA ILE A 206 46.50 1.19 54.01
C ILE A 206 47.29 1.25 55.33
N SER A 207 47.79 2.43 55.72
CA SER A 207 48.66 2.56 56.91
C SER A 207 47.91 2.62 58.26
N GLU A 208 46.58 2.80 58.29
CA GLU A 208 45.85 2.93 59.57
C GLU A 208 44.84 1.81 59.90
N LYS A 209 44.64 0.80 59.05
CA LYS A 209 43.79 -0.35 59.40
C LYS A 209 44.25 -1.65 58.75
N ILE A 210 45.36 -2.22 59.24
CA ILE A 210 45.64 -3.65 59.02
C ILE A 210 46.11 -4.28 60.33
N SER A 211 45.16 -4.71 61.15
CA SER A 211 45.37 -5.85 62.04
C SER A 211 44.94 -7.10 61.28
N SER A 212 45.84 -8.07 61.19
CA SER A 212 45.75 -9.33 60.47
C SER A 212 44.56 -10.20 60.87
N ALA A 213 43.43 -10.05 60.18
CA ALA A 213 42.39 -11.06 60.05
C ALA A 213 41.43 -10.64 58.93
N ASP A 214 41.59 -11.26 57.76
CA ASP A 214 40.63 -11.34 56.63
C ASP A 214 41.30 -11.20 55.24
N TYR A 215 42.47 -11.83 55.08
CA TYR A 215 43.13 -11.95 53.78
C TYR A 215 42.45 -12.97 52.83
N GLU A 216 41.41 -13.68 53.28
CA GLU A 216 40.64 -14.62 52.43
C GLU A 216 39.33 -14.06 51.85
N LYS A 217 38.68 -13.09 52.50
CA LYS A 217 37.41 -12.52 51.98
C LYS A 217 37.60 -11.47 50.89
N MET A 218 38.80 -10.89 50.78
CA MET A 218 39.08 -9.83 49.82
C MET A 218 39.48 -10.33 48.41
N ARG A 219 39.61 -11.65 48.21
CA ARG A 219 39.87 -12.26 46.88
C ARG A 219 38.59 -12.68 46.14
N ALA A 220 37.43 -12.63 46.80
CA ALA A 220 36.13 -12.96 46.20
C ALA A 220 35.37 -11.76 45.62
N GLN A 221 35.88 -10.54 45.81
CA GLN A 221 35.16 -9.29 45.52
C GLN A 221 35.62 -8.57 44.24
N THR A 222 36.28 -9.28 43.33
CA THR A 222 36.50 -8.84 41.93
C THR A 222 35.67 -9.63 40.92
N LYS A 223 34.84 -10.58 41.37
CA LYS A 223 33.87 -11.32 40.54
C LYS A 223 32.40 -10.94 40.78
N SER A 224 32.08 -10.11 41.78
CA SER A 224 30.69 -9.85 42.19
C SER A 224 30.00 -8.70 41.46
N GLY A 225 30.72 -7.67 40.99
CA GLY A 225 30.09 -6.52 40.34
C GLY A 225 29.35 -6.84 39.03
N PHE A 226 29.91 -7.73 38.20
CA PHE A 226 29.28 -8.16 36.94
C PHE A 226 28.12 -9.15 37.18
N GLN A 227 28.25 -10.05 38.15
CA GLN A 227 27.18 -11.00 38.49
C GLN A 227 25.96 -10.26 39.06
N ASP A 228 26.18 -9.28 39.95
CA ASP A 228 25.12 -8.45 40.51
C ASP A 228 24.47 -7.55 39.45
N PHE A 229 25.25 -7.07 38.47
CA PHE A 229 24.74 -6.33 37.31
C PHE A 229 23.89 -7.23 36.40
N ILE A 230 24.34 -8.45 36.10
CA ILE A 230 23.60 -9.43 35.28
C ILE A 230 22.33 -9.88 35.98
N ASP A 231 22.37 -10.10 37.29
CA ASP A 231 21.19 -10.47 38.08
C ASP A 231 20.18 -9.31 38.17
N THR A 232 20.67 -8.07 38.26
CA THR A 232 19.82 -6.87 38.24
C THR A 232 19.21 -6.64 36.86
N MET A 233 20.00 -6.82 35.79
CA MET A 233 19.51 -6.75 34.41
C MET A 233 18.50 -7.86 34.11
N GLY A 234 18.74 -9.08 34.60
CA GLY A 234 17.80 -10.19 34.50
C GLY A 234 16.49 -9.91 35.22
N LYS A 235 16.54 -9.32 36.42
CA LYS A 235 15.34 -8.88 37.15
C LYS A 235 14.57 -7.79 36.40
N ILE A 236 15.26 -6.78 35.87
CA ILE A 236 14.66 -5.69 35.07
C ILE A 236 14.00 -6.25 33.80
N LEU A 237 14.69 -7.15 33.10
CA LEU A 237 14.19 -7.81 31.89
C LEU A 237 12.95 -8.67 32.20
N LEU A 238 12.97 -9.46 33.28
CA LEU A 238 11.81 -10.23 33.73
C LEU A 238 10.64 -9.34 34.16
N THR A 239 10.89 -8.20 34.79
CA THR A 239 9.82 -7.22 35.09
C THR A 239 9.26 -6.60 33.82
N LEU A 240 10.09 -6.30 32.83
CA LEU A 240 9.65 -5.78 31.53
C LEU A 240 8.79 -6.82 30.78
N PHE A 241 9.20 -8.09 30.75
CA PHE A 241 8.39 -9.17 30.18
C PHE A 241 7.08 -9.41 30.94
N LYS A 242 7.06 -9.22 32.27
CA LYS A 242 5.81 -9.29 33.06
C LYS A 242 4.87 -8.14 32.72
N VAL A 243 5.39 -6.92 32.54
CA VAL A 243 4.59 -5.75 32.12
C VAL A 243 4.06 -5.94 30.70
N PHE A 244 4.93 -6.38 29.78
CA PHE A 244 4.55 -6.70 28.40
C PHE A 244 3.50 -7.82 28.34
N GLY A 245 3.68 -8.87 29.14
CA GLY A 245 2.70 -9.96 29.26
C GLY A 245 1.34 -9.45 29.71
N LYS A 246 1.27 -8.60 30.74
CA LYS A 246 0.01 -7.98 31.19
C LYS A 246 -0.64 -7.13 30.10
N PHE A 247 0.14 -6.36 29.34
CA PHE A 247 -0.36 -5.59 28.21
C PHE A 247 -0.97 -6.51 27.12
N MET A 248 -0.25 -7.58 26.75
CA MET A 248 -0.75 -8.56 25.77
C MET A 248 -2.01 -9.26 26.26
N GLY A 249 -2.10 -9.57 27.55
CA GLY A 249 -3.32 -10.12 28.15
C GLY A 249 -4.52 -9.16 28.04
N ILE A 250 -4.32 -7.85 28.24
CA ILE A 250 -5.37 -6.83 28.10
C ILE A 250 -5.85 -6.79 26.65
N LEU A 251 -4.92 -6.81 25.69
CA LEU A 251 -5.22 -6.82 24.26
C LEU A 251 -6.05 -8.05 23.87
N LEU A 252 -5.67 -9.25 24.34
CA LEU A 252 -6.41 -10.48 24.08
C LEU A 252 -7.84 -10.44 24.64
N ILE A 253 -8.02 -9.94 25.86
CA ILE A 253 -9.34 -9.76 26.48
C ILE A 253 -10.20 -8.81 25.65
N PHE A 254 -9.61 -7.69 25.20
CA PHE A 254 -10.34 -6.69 24.42
C PHE A 254 -10.81 -7.23 23.08
N ILE A 255 -9.91 -7.86 22.32
CA ILE A 255 -10.23 -8.46 21.01
C ILE A 255 -11.27 -9.56 21.19
N ALA A 256 -11.06 -10.50 22.12
CA ALA A 256 -11.99 -11.60 22.35
C ALA A 256 -13.34 -11.13 22.89
N GLY A 257 -13.36 -10.10 23.75
CA GLY A 257 -14.58 -9.50 24.26
C GLY A 257 -15.41 -8.87 23.14
N ILE A 258 -14.77 -8.06 22.28
CA ILE A 258 -15.45 -7.44 21.12
C ILE A 258 -15.98 -8.52 20.18
N THR A 259 -15.18 -9.54 19.84
CA THR A 259 -15.65 -10.58 18.91
C THR A 259 -16.81 -11.37 19.50
N ILE A 260 -16.78 -11.76 20.78
CA ILE A 260 -17.89 -12.46 21.44
C ILE A 260 -19.15 -11.59 21.47
N ILE A 261 -19.03 -10.30 21.80
CA ILE A 261 -20.17 -9.37 21.81
C ILE A 261 -20.76 -9.22 20.41
N SER A 262 -19.93 -9.00 19.39
CA SER A 262 -20.38 -8.90 18.00
C SER A 262 -21.04 -10.19 17.51
N LEU A 263 -20.52 -11.34 17.91
CA LEU A 263 -21.07 -12.65 17.57
C LEU A 263 -22.45 -12.88 18.24
N LEU A 264 -22.60 -12.47 19.51
CA LEU A 264 -23.88 -12.52 20.24
C LEU A 264 -24.91 -11.57 19.62
N LEU A 265 -24.51 -10.35 19.27
CA LEU A 265 -25.39 -9.40 18.59
C LEU A 265 -25.76 -9.91 17.19
N GLY A 266 -24.83 -10.53 16.47
CA GLY A 266 -25.06 -11.09 15.13
C GLY A 266 -26.08 -12.22 15.15
N ILE A 267 -25.91 -13.24 16.00
CA ILE A 267 -26.87 -14.35 16.08
C ILE A 267 -28.24 -13.89 16.58
N PHE A 268 -28.28 -12.95 17.54
CA PHE A 268 -29.53 -12.38 18.02
C PHE A 268 -30.23 -11.57 16.93
N SER A 269 -29.50 -10.75 16.17
CA SER A 269 -30.05 -9.94 15.09
C SER A 269 -30.62 -10.83 13.98
N ILE A 270 -29.86 -11.81 13.50
CA ILE A 270 -30.31 -12.73 12.44
C ILE A 270 -31.58 -13.47 12.88
N GLY A 271 -31.59 -14.06 14.08
CA GLY A 271 -32.73 -14.83 14.58
C GLY A 271 -33.97 -13.99 14.91
N SER A 272 -33.78 -12.79 15.47
CA SER A 272 -34.91 -11.91 15.84
C SER A 272 -35.55 -11.24 14.62
N LEU A 273 -34.76 -10.82 13.63
CA LEU A 273 -35.27 -10.22 12.39
C LEU A 273 -36.08 -11.23 11.57
N GLU A 274 -35.62 -12.48 11.49
CA GLU A 274 -36.35 -13.56 10.83
C GLU A 274 -37.68 -13.86 11.54
N PHE A 275 -37.69 -13.88 12.88
CA PHE A 275 -38.94 -14.06 13.66
C PHE A 275 -39.95 -12.92 13.47
N LEU A 276 -39.47 -11.69 13.33
CA LEU A 276 -40.31 -10.50 13.14
C LEU A 276 -40.76 -10.30 11.69
N ASN A 277 -40.36 -11.19 10.77
CA ASN A 277 -40.67 -11.12 9.34
C ASN A 277 -40.30 -9.75 8.73
N VAL A 278 -39.19 -9.18 9.20
CA VAL A 278 -38.60 -7.96 8.63
C VAL A 278 -37.96 -8.35 7.30
N ASP A 279 -38.20 -7.57 6.25
CA ASP A 279 -37.75 -7.86 4.88
C ASP A 279 -36.30 -8.37 4.86
N SER A 280 -36.10 -9.51 4.19
CA SER A 280 -34.85 -10.31 4.21
C SER A 280 -33.66 -9.64 3.55
N ASP A 281 -33.85 -8.47 2.93
CA ASP A 281 -32.80 -7.70 2.27
C ASP A 281 -31.70 -7.23 3.23
N PHE A 282 -31.95 -7.24 4.55
CA PHE A 282 -30.94 -6.91 5.56
C PHE A 282 -30.09 -8.12 6.01
N VAL A 283 -30.50 -9.36 5.69
CA VAL A 283 -29.86 -10.58 6.18
C VAL A 283 -29.35 -11.41 5.01
N HIS A 284 -28.09 -11.20 4.65
CA HIS A 284 -27.41 -12.03 3.65
C HIS A 284 -26.70 -13.21 4.30
N TYR A 285 -27.23 -14.41 4.06
CA TYR A 285 -26.56 -15.65 4.44
C TYR A 285 -25.39 -15.97 3.47
N PRO A 286 -24.34 -16.67 3.93
CA PRO A 286 -23.30 -17.20 3.06
C PRO A 286 -23.89 -18.13 1.97
N PRO A 287 -23.27 -18.24 0.78
CA PRO A 287 -23.81 -19.03 -0.34
C PRO A 287 -24.18 -20.48 0.02
N PHE A 288 -23.38 -21.13 0.86
CA PHE A 288 -23.60 -22.52 1.27
C PHE A 288 -24.84 -22.73 2.16
N PHE A 289 -25.50 -21.68 2.66
CA PHE A 289 -26.74 -21.80 3.46
C PHE A 289 -27.99 -22.04 2.60
N TYR A 290 -27.99 -21.64 1.32
CA TYR A 290 -29.22 -21.64 0.51
C TYR A 290 -29.59 -23.03 -0.03
N ASP A 291 -28.60 -23.88 -0.33
CA ASP A 291 -28.80 -25.26 -0.83
C ASP A 291 -28.33 -26.33 0.19
N ALA A 292 -28.14 -25.94 1.45
CA ALA A 292 -27.78 -26.85 2.52
C ALA A 292 -28.97 -27.72 2.95
N THR A 293 -28.70 -28.98 3.26
CA THR A 293 -29.70 -29.87 3.89
C THR A 293 -29.96 -29.55 5.34
N LEU A 294 -28.96 -29.00 6.05
CA LEU A 294 -29.11 -28.54 7.42
C LEU A 294 -29.87 -27.21 7.45
N PRO A 295 -30.81 -27.04 8.40
CA PRO A 295 -31.59 -25.81 8.48
C PRO A 295 -30.69 -24.62 8.84
N LYS A 296 -31.01 -23.43 8.31
CA LYS A 296 -30.21 -22.20 8.46
C LYS A 296 -29.91 -21.83 9.92
N TRP A 297 -30.85 -22.06 10.84
CA TRP A 297 -30.65 -21.80 12.27
C TRP A 297 -29.56 -22.69 12.88
N LEU A 298 -29.47 -23.96 12.47
CA LEU A 298 -28.48 -24.91 12.96
C LEU A 298 -27.08 -24.57 12.42
N LEU A 299 -26.99 -24.13 11.17
CA LEU A 299 -25.74 -23.66 10.59
C LEU A 299 -25.27 -22.35 11.23
N SER A 300 -26.19 -21.45 11.54
CA SER A 300 -25.89 -20.20 12.24
C SER A 300 -25.35 -20.48 13.65
N THR A 301 -25.96 -21.41 14.39
CA THR A 301 -25.47 -21.81 15.72
C THR A 301 -24.14 -22.56 15.63
N ALA A 302 -23.95 -23.44 14.65
CA ALA A 302 -22.67 -24.10 14.42
C ALA A 302 -21.55 -23.09 14.12
N LEU A 303 -21.79 -22.10 13.26
CA LEU A 303 -20.82 -21.05 12.95
C LEU A 303 -20.51 -20.17 14.17
N PHE A 304 -21.53 -19.82 14.95
CA PHE A 304 -21.37 -19.13 16.23
C PHE A 304 -20.47 -19.91 17.19
N VAL A 305 -20.72 -21.20 17.37
CA VAL A 305 -19.94 -22.04 18.27
C VAL A 305 -18.51 -22.24 17.75
N LEU A 306 -18.34 -22.44 16.44
CA LEU A 306 -17.05 -22.64 15.78
C LEU A 306 -16.10 -21.44 15.98
N ILE A 307 -16.63 -20.22 15.89
CA ILE A 307 -15.85 -18.98 16.10
C ILE A 307 -15.79 -18.64 17.60
N GLY A 308 -16.90 -18.76 18.32
CA GLY A 308 -17.04 -18.33 19.70
C GLY A 308 -16.16 -19.10 20.69
N ILE A 309 -16.07 -20.43 20.58
CA ILE A 309 -15.28 -21.24 21.52
C ILE A 309 -13.79 -20.86 21.52
N PRO A 310 -13.10 -20.74 20.38
CA PRO A 310 -11.72 -20.26 20.34
C PRO A 310 -11.54 -18.90 21.02
N PHE A 311 -12.44 -17.95 20.79
CA PHE A 311 -12.37 -16.63 21.42
C PHE A 311 -12.67 -16.67 22.92
N ILE A 312 -13.57 -17.55 23.39
CA ILE A 312 -13.78 -17.78 24.83
C ILE A 312 -12.49 -18.31 25.47
N VAL A 313 -11.79 -19.24 24.82
CA VAL A 313 -10.50 -19.76 25.31
C VAL A 313 -9.44 -18.67 25.34
N LEU A 314 -9.35 -17.84 24.29
CA LEU A 314 -8.44 -16.68 24.24
C LEU A 314 -8.76 -15.65 25.33
N PHE A 315 -10.04 -15.41 25.61
CA PHE A 315 -10.49 -14.51 26.67
C PHE A 315 -10.04 -15.00 28.05
N ILE A 316 -10.25 -16.30 28.34
CA ILE A 316 -9.80 -16.94 29.59
C ILE A 316 -8.27 -16.93 29.70
N LEU A 317 -7.55 -17.16 28.59
CA LEU A 317 -6.10 -17.07 28.52
C LEU A 317 -5.62 -15.65 28.86
N GLY A 318 -6.21 -14.64 28.25
CA GLY A 318 -5.90 -13.23 28.51
C GLY A 318 -6.12 -12.85 29.96
N LEU A 319 -7.28 -13.22 30.53
CA LEU A 319 -7.59 -13.05 31.95
C LEU A 319 -6.55 -13.70 32.86
N ARG A 320 -6.09 -14.91 32.52
CA ARG A 320 -5.09 -15.65 33.30
C ARG A 320 -3.70 -15.01 33.26
N ILE A 321 -3.35 -14.35 32.17
CA ILE A 321 -2.10 -13.59 32.06
C ILE A 321 -2.14 -12.35 32.98
N LEU A 322 -3.30 -11.71 33.13
CA LEU A 322 -3.49 -10.57 34.04
C LEU A 322 -3.49 -10.99 35.51
N SER A 323 -4.19 -12.08 35.81
CA SER A 323 -4.40 -12.56 37.17
C SER A 323 -4.08 -14.06 37.27
N PRO A 324 -3.00 -14.44 37.98
CA PRO A 324 -2.63 -15.85 38.15
C PRO A 324 -3.61 -16.62 39.05
N ASN A 325 -4.52 -15.93 39.75
CA ASN A 325 -5.51 -16.52 40.66
C ASN A 325 -6.72 -17.14 39.94
N ILE A 326 -6.80 -17.01 38.61
CA ILE A 326 -7.91 -17.54 37.82
C ILE A 326 -7.74 -19.05 37.70
N LYS A 327 -8.76 -19.79 38.15
CA LYS A 327 -8.78 -21.25 38.11
C LYS A 327 -8.60 -21.73 36.68
N LYS A 328 -7.72 -22.71 36.48
CA LYS A 328 -7.61 -23.42 35.21
C LYS A 328 -8.94 -24.10 34.92
N LEU A 329 -9.36 -24.10 33.66
CA LEU A 329 -10.46 -24.96 33.23
C LEU A 329 -10.13 -26.41 33.57
N SER A 330 -11.12 -27.15 34.06
CA SER A 330 -10.95 -28.58 34.28
C SER A 330 -10.69 -29.27 32.93
N THR A 331 -9.93 -30.36 32.94
CA THR A 331 -9.67 -31.14 31.72
C THR A 331 -10.98 -31.57 31.05
N ALA A 332 -12.01 -31.90 31.84
CA ALA A 332 -13.35 -32.21 31.35
C ALA A 332 -14.02 -31.01 30.64
N ALA A 333 -13.90 -29.78 31.17
CA ALA A 333 -14.44 -28.58 30.52
C ALA A 333 -13.73 -28.29 29.19
N ILE A 334 -12.41 -28.49 29.11
CA ILE A 334 -11.66 -28.32 27.87
C ILE A 334 -12.08 -29.36 26.83
N LEU A 335 -12.19 -30.63 27.23
CA LEU A 335 -12.60 -31.72 26.33
C LEU A 335 -14.04 -31.55 25.83
N THR A 336 -14.96 -31.08 26.67
CA THR A 336 -16.34 -30.81 26.26
C THR A 336 -16.43 -29.64 25.28
N LEU A 337 -15.72 -28.54 25.53
CA LEU A 337 -15.62 -27.42 24.59
C LEU A 337 -15.00 -27.85 23.26
N LEU A 338 -13.94 -28.66 23.29
CA LEU A 338 -13.32 -29.21 22.08
C LEU A 338 -14.30 -30.10 21.32
N GLY A 339 -15.04 -30.98 22.01
CA GLY A 339 -16.05 -31.85 21.40
C GLY A 339 -17.15 -31.05 20.69
N ILE A 340 -17.70 -30.03 21.36
CA ILE A 340 -18.74 -29.16 20.79
C ILE A 340 -18.19 -28.37 19.58
N TRP A 341 -16.96 -27.86 19.68
CA TRP A 341 -16.29 -27.17 18.59
C TRP A 341 -16.07 -28.09 17.38
N LEU A 342 -15.66 -29.34 17.61
CA LEU A 342 -15.46 -30.34 16.56
C LEU A 342 -16.77 -30.69 15.84
N VAL A 343 -17.87 -30.87 16.59
CA VAL A 343 -19.20 -31.12 16.00
C VAL A 343 -19.63 -29.95 15.11
N SER A 344 -19.39 -28.72 15.57
CA SER A 344 -19.70 -27.51 14.80
C SER A 344 -18.85 -27.40 13.53
N LEU A 345 -17.56 -27.73 13.63
CA LEU A 345 -16.65 -27.81 12.50
C LEU A 345 -17.12 -28.83 11.47
N LEU A 346 -17.52 -30.03 11.91
CA LEU A 346 -18.04 -31.08 11.04
C LEU A 346 -19.34 -30.67 10.35
N ALA A 347 -20.26 -30.00 11.05
CA ALA A 347 -21.50 -29.50 10.47
C ALA A 347 -21.24 -28.47 9.36
N VAL A 348 -20.39 -27.48 9.63
CA VAL A 348 -20.02 -26.46 8.63
C VAL A 348 -19.24 -27.08 7.47
N ALA A 349 -18.31 -28.00 7.75
CA ALA A 349 -17.55 -28.69 6.71
C ALA A 349 -18.46 -29.56 5.82
N PHE A 350 -19.42 -30.29 6.42
CA PHE A 350 -20.39 -31.07 5.68
C PHE A 350 -21.22 -30.20 4.73
N SER A 351 -21.77 -29.09 5.21
CA SER A 351 -22.53 -28.16 4.36
C SER A 351 -21.66 -27.45 3.32
N GLY A 352 -20.40 -27.17 3.63
CA GLY A 352 -19.44 -26.64 2.67
C GLY A 352 -19.13 -27.64 1.54
N ILE A 353 -18.91 -28.91 1.87
CA ILE A 353 -18.72 -29.99 0.88
C ILE A 353 -20.00 -30.17 0.05
N GLU A 354 -21.15 -30.15 0.71
CA GLU A 354 -22.45 -30.26 0.05
C GLU A 354 -22.64 -29.16 -1.00
N TYR A 355 -22.42 -27.90 -0.63
CA TYR A 355 -22.43 -26.77 -1.56
C TYR A 355 -21.39 -26.94 -2.68
N ALA A 356 -20.15 -27.35 -2.36
CA ALA A 356 -19.15 -27.59 -3.40
C ALA A 356 -19.62 -28.65 -4.41
N THR A 357 -20.31 -29.70 -3.95
CA THR A 357 -20.83 -30.74 -4.84
C THR A 357 -21.99 -30.26 -5.71
N THR A 358 -22.76 -29.24 -5.30
CA THR A 358 -23.90 -28.75 -6.10
C THR A 358 -23.46 -28.08 -7.39
N HIS A 359 -22.21 -27.64 -7.48
CA HIS A 359 -21.60 -27.05 -8.68
C HIS A 359 -20.78 -28.06 -9.51
N ALA A 360 -20.82 -29.36 -9.17
CA ALA A 360 -19.93 -30.34 -9.79
C ALA A 360 -20.34 -30.76 -11.22
N TYR A 361 -21.63 -30.68 -11.56
CA TYR A 361 -22.14 -31.14 -12.85
C TYR A 361 -23.11 -30.14 -13.47
N ASN A 362 -22.94 -29.92 -14.78
CA ASN A 362 -23.88 -29.15 -15.60
C ASN A 362 -24.93 -30.08 -16.21
N GLY A 363 -26.18 -29.66 -16.09
CA GLY A 363 -27.35 -30.28 -16.69
C GLY A 363 -27.96 -29.36 -17.73
N THR A 364 -28.72 -29.96 -18.64
CA THR A 364 -29.33 -29.24 -19.76
C THR A 364 -30.72 -29.79 -20.03
N ASN A 365 -31.69 -28.90 -20.23
CA ASN A 365 -32.99 -29.24 -20.80
C ASN A 365 -33.16 -28.50 -22.12
N VAL A 366 -33.60 -29.20 -23.16
CA VAL A 366 -33.78 -28.66 -24.51
C VAL A 366 -35.24 -28.87 -24.92
N SER A 367 -35.94 -27.78 -25.21
CA SER A 367 -37.28 -27.82 -25.80
C SER A 367 -37.27 -27.22 -27.21
N LYS A 368 -38.04 -27.82 -28.13
CA LYS A 368 -38.17 -27.36 -29.51
C LYS A 368 -39.60 -26.89 -29.77
N HIS A 369 -39.74 -25.71 -30.35
CA HIS A 369 -41.02 -25.08 -30.66
C HIS A 369 -41.05 -24.70 -32.14
N SER A 370 -42.00 -25.22 -32.91
CA SER A 370 -42.18 -24.83 -34.31
C SER A 370 -42.69 -23.40 -34.41
N ILE A 371 -42.23 -22.66 -35.43
CA ILE A 371 -42.67 -21.30 -35.72
C ILE A 371 -43.21 -21.21 -37.13
N ASN A 372 -44.41 -20.64 -37.25
CA ASN A 372 -45.01 -20.27 -38.53
C ASN A 372 -44.70 -18.79 -38.78
N TYR A 373 -44.17 -18.47 -39.96
CA TYR A 373 -43.76 -17.13 -40.31
C TYR A 373 -44.00 -16.89 -41.81
N ILE A 374 -44.12 -15.63 -42.21
CA ILE A 374 -44.37 -15.23 -43.59
C ILE A 374 -43.01 -14.98 -44.23
N LYS A 375 -42.68 -15.73 -45.29
CA LYS A 375 -41.33 -15.73 -45.89
C LYS A 375 -41.02 -14.42 -46.63
N GLU A 376 -42.06 -13.76 -47.14
CA GLU A 376 -41.98 -12.52 -47.90
C GLU A 376 -41.67 -11.30 -47.02
N GLU A 377 -41.95 -11.40 -45.71
CA GLU A 377 -41.70 -10.33 -44.74
C GLU A 377 -40.46 -10.64 -43.89
N PRO A 378 -39.69 -9.62 -43.47
CA PRO A 378 -38.57 -9.82 -42.58
C PRO A 378 -39.06 -10.29 -41.21
N LEU A 379 -38.48 -11.38 -40.69
CA LEU A 379 -38.73 -11.88 -39.35
C LEU A 379 -38.02 -10.99 -38.33
N LYS A 380 -38.78 -10.30 -37.48
CA LYS A 380 -38.23 -9.37 -36.49
C LYS A 380 -37.91 -10.08 -35.18
N ILE A 381 -36.74 -9.79 -34.61
CA ILE A 381 -36.35 -10.28 -33.29
C ILE A 381 -36.28 -9.12 -32.32
N ARG A 382 -37.04 -9.24 -31.24
CA ARG A 382 -37.17 -8.22 -30.20
C ARG A 382 -37.00 -8.83 -28.82
N VAL A 383 -36.33 -8.11 -27.92
CA VAL A 383 -36.15 -8.53 -26.52
C VAL A 383 -36.82 -7.51 -25.61
N VAL A 384 -37.63 -7.96 -24.66
CA VAL A 384 -38.41 -7.08 -23.77
C VAL A 384 -38.26 -7.53 -22.32
N ASN A 385 -38.09 -6.58 -21.42
CA ASN A 385 -38.13 -6.83 -19.98
C ASN A 385 -39.53 -6.60 -19.41
N ASP A 386 -39.84 -7.24 -18.28
CA ASP A 386 -41.01 -6.92 -17.48
C ASP A 386 -40.61 -6.01 -16.31
N ASP A 387 -40.84 -4.71 -16.50
CA ASP A 387 -40.50 -3.68 -15.52
C ASP A 387 -41.35 -3.79 -14.23
N ASN A 388 -42.45 -4.55 -14.23
CA ASN A 388 -43.23 -4.81 -13.02
C ASN A 388 -42.54 -5.81 -12.08
N ILE A 389 -41.70 -6.70 -12.62
CA ILE A 389 -40.94 -7.67 -11.84
C ILE A 389 -39.65 -7.01 -11.34
N HIS A 390 -38.86 -6.49 -12.28
CA HIS A 390 -37.63 -5.80 -11.95
C HIS A 390 -37.28 -4.78 -13.03
N TYR A 391 -37.32 -3.49 -12.67
CA TYR A 391 -36.88 -2.43 -13.55
C TYR A 391 -35.35 -2.39 -13.64
N ASN A 392 -34.83 -2.60 -14.84
CA ASN A 392 -33.41 -2.45 -15.14
C ASN A 392 -33.23 -1.49 -16.32
N HIS A 393 -32.69 -0.30 -16.04
CA HIS A 393 -32.47 0.71 -17.08
C HIS A 393 -31.43 0.27 -18.13
N ASN A 394 -30.52 -0.63 -17.77
CA ASN A 394 -29.43 -1.10 -18.62
C ASN A 394 -29.51 -2.61 -18.83
N LEU A 395 -30.59 -3.06 -19.50
CA LEU A 395 -30.74 -4.45 -19.91
C LEU A 395 -29.55 -4.90 -20.76
N ARG A 396 -28.98 -6.03 -20.39
CA ARG A 396 -27.88 -6.68 -21.07
C ARG A 396 -27.80 -8.12 -20.65
N ASN A 397 -27.31 -8.98 -21.52
CA ASN A 397 -26.95 -10.32 -21.10
C ASN A 397 -25.83 -10.24 -20.05
N ARG A 398 -26.10 -10.75 -18.85
CA ARG A 398 -25.16 -10.86 -17.74
C ARG A 398 -25.51 -12.08 -16.89
N ASN A 399 -24.46 -12.71 -16.40
CA ASN A 399 -24.56 -13.67 -15.31
C ASN A 399 -24.75 -12.95 -13.96
N ASN A 400 -25.87 -12.25 -13.81
CA ASN A 400 -26.29 -11.63 -12.55
C ASN A 400 -27.57 -12.28 -12.07
N ALA A 401 -27.63 -12.59 -10.78
CA ALA A 401 -28.81 -13.14 -10.14
C ALA A 401 -29.29 -12.19 -9.03
N ILE A 402 -30.59 -11.94 -8.99
CA ILE A 402 -31.24 -11.17 -7.92
C ILE A 402 -32.47 -11.94 -7.42
N SER A 403 -32.88 -11.68 -6.17
CA SER A 403 -34.16 -12.16 -5.65
C SER A 403 -35.30 -11.25 -6.09
N VAL A 404 -36.41 -11.86 -6.51
CA VAL A 404 -37.67 -11.16 -6.80
C VAL A 404 -38.82 -11.90 -6.15
N TYR A 405 -39.84 -11.17 -5.70
CA TYR A 405 -41.05 -11.74 -5.12
C TYR A 405 -42.18 -11.72 -6.14
N ILE A 406 -42.67 -12.90 -6.50
CA ILE A 406 -43.82 -13.06 -7.40
C ILE A 406 -44.86 -13.92 -6.68
N ASN A 407 -46.07 -13.39 -6.48
CA ASN A 407 -47.17 -14.07 -5.76
C ASN A 407 -46.75 -14.58 -4.36
N ASN A 408 -46.07 -13.75 -3.56
CA ASN A 408 -45.50 -14.10 -2.25
C ASN A 408 -44.48 -15.26 -2.25
N LYS A 409 -43.95 -15.64 -3.41
CA LYS A 409 -42.86 -16.61 -3.54
C LYS A 409 -41.59 -15.90 -3.99
N GLU A 410 -40.51 -16.12 -3.26
CA GLU A 410 -39.17 -15.64 -3.63
C GLU A 410 -38.60 -16.53 -4.76
N LEU A 411 -38.13 -15.89 -5.83
CA LEU A 411 -37.58 -16.52 -7.01
C LEU A 411 -36.26 -15.84 -7.40
N LYS A 412 -35.40 -16.58 -8.11
CA LYS A 412 -34.21 -16.04 -8.75
C LYS A 412 -34.62 -15.41 -10.08
N TYR A 413 -34.24 -14.16 -10.31
CA TYR A 413 -34.30 -13.48 -11.59
C TYR A 413 -32.88 -13.31 -12.13
N SER A 414 -32.67 -13.64 -13.41
CA SER A 414 -31.38 -13.49 -14.09
C SER A 414 -31.59 -13.02 -15.53
N ASN A 415 -30.63 -12.25 -16.03
CA ASN A 415 -30.58 -11.78 -17.42
C ASN A 415 -29.60 -12.61 -18.29
N ASP A 416 -29.18 -13.80 -17.82
CA ASP A 416 -28.23 -14.65 -18.55
C ASP A 416 -28.89 -15.40 -19.73
N ILE A 417 -29.12 -14.66 -20.81
CA ILE A 417 -29.86 -15.12 -21.98
C ILE A 417 -29.04 -14.86 -23.24
N ASN A 418 -28.78 -15.93 -23.98
CA ASN A 418 -28.09 -15.91 -25.26
C ASN A 418 -29.07 -16.21 -26.39
N ILE A 419 -29.17 -15.30 -27.35
CA ILE A 419 -30.00 -15.45 -28.55
C ILE A 419 -29.06 -15.69 -29.74
N ASP A 420 -29.22 -16.86 -30.34
CA ASP A 420 -28.45 -17.31 -31.49
C ASP A 420 -29.43 -17.56 -32.66
N VAL A 421 -28.94 -17.41 -33.89
CA VAL A 421 -29.70 -17.74 -35.08
C VAL A 421 -28.88 -18.60 -36.01
N ARG A 422 -29.45 -19.73 -36.43
CA ARG A 422 -28.79 -20.75 -37.24
C ARG A 422 -29.63 -21.18 -38.43
N LYS A 423 -28.96 -21.77 -39.42
CA LYS A 423 -29.63 -22.39 -40.56
C LYS A 423 -30.35 -23.67 -40.13
N SER A 424 -31.60 -23.83 -40.57
CA SER A 424 -32.37 -25.06 -40.39
C SER A 424 -32.05 -26.08 -41.48
N GLU A 425 -31.78 -27.32 -41.08
CA GLU A 425 -31.59 -28.46 -41.99
C GLU A 425 -32.91 -29.02 -42.53
N THR A 426 -34.03 -28.82 -41.81
CA THR A 426 -35.32 -29.44 -42.13
C THR A 426 -36.24 -28.56 -42.98
N ASN A 427 -35.70 -27.46 -43.53
CA ASN A 427 -36.42 -26.41 -44.26
C ASN A 427 -37.60 -25.75 -43.49
N ASN A 428 -37.85 -26.18 -42.24
CA ASN A 428 -38.86 -25.64 -41.34
C ASN A 428 -38.19 -24.71 -40.33
N ALA A 429 -38.85 -23.61 -39.97
CA ALA A 429 -38.37 -22.78 -38.88
C ALA A 429 -38.82 -23.33 -37.52
N TYR A 430 -37.91 -23.30 -36.55
CA TYR A 430 -38.20 -23.66 -35.16
C TYR A 430 -37.28 -22.92 -34.19
N ILE A 431 -37.70 -22.79 -32.94
CA ILE A 431 -36.91 -22.23 -31.84
C ILE A 431 -36.52 -23.38 -30.92
N GLU A 432 -35.23 -23.51 -30.63
CA GLU A 432 -34.69 -24.39 -29.62
C GLU A 432 -34.35 -23.57 -28.38
N ILE A 433 -35.03 -23.84 -27.27
CA ILE A 433 -34.71 -23.26 -25.97
C ILE A 433 -33.89 -24.28 -25.18
N LYS A 434 -32.60 -24.00 -25.03
CA LYS A 434 -31.69 -24.78 -24.20
C LYS A 434 -31.49 -24.07 -22.88
N LYS A 435 -31.97 -24.68 -21.80
CA LYS A 435 -31.79 -24.22 -20.42
C LYS A 435 -30.64 -25.01 -19.80
N THR A 436 -29.73 -24.35 -19.11
CA THR A 436 -28.61 -24.99 -18.41
C THR A 436 -28.68 -24.65 -16.93
N SER A 437 -28.26 -25.59 -16.08
CA SER A 437 -28.18 -25.40 -14.64
C SER A 437 -27.18 -26.38 -14.04
N GLU A 438 -26.69 -26.05 -12.85
CA GLU A 438 -25.80 -26.93 -12.08
C GLU A 438 -26.55 -27.86 -11.09
N GLY A 439 -25.90 -28.95 -10.69
CA GLY A 439 -26.38 -29.82 -9.63
C GLY A 439 -25.40 -30.89 -9.17
N ARG A 440 -25.72 -31.54 -8.03
CA ARG A 440 -24.89 -32.60 -7.41
C ARG A 440 -24.67 -33.83 -8.28
N LYS A 441 -25.62 -34.10 -9.16
CA LYS A 441 -25.62 -35.19 -10.14
C LYS A 441 -26.23 -34.65 -11.41
N ARG A 442 -25.86 -35.22 -12.55
CA ARG A 442 -26.41 -34.83 -13.86
C ARG A 442 -27.94 -34.82 -13.91
N ASN A 443 -28.61 -35.80 -13.30
CA ASN A 443 -30.08 -35.83 -13.24
C ASN A 443 -30.66 -34.66 -12.42
N ASN A 444 -30.07 -34.34 -11.27
CA ASN A 444 -30.51 -33.17 -10.47
C ASN A 444 -30.29 -31.87 -11.24
N ALA A 445 -29.15 -31.75 -11.93
CA ALA A 445 -28.85 -30.58 -12.76
C ALA A 445 -29.84 -30.44 -13.93
N ASN A 446 -30.24 -31.54 -14.57
CA ASN A 446 -31.28 -31.54 -15.60
C ASN A 446 -32.65 -31.12 -15.05
N ASN A 447 -33.04 -31.62 -13.86
CA ASN A 447 -34.29 -31.23 -13.22
C ASN A 447 -34.30 -29.74 -12.84
N ASN A 448 -33.16 -29.20 -12.37
CA ASN A 448 -33.04 -27.77 -12.11
C ASN A 448 -33.16 -26.97 -13.42
N ALA A 449 -32.50 -27.41 -14.49
CA ALA A 449 -32.60 -26.76 -15.81
C ALA A 449 -34.03 -26.81 -16.38
N GLU A 450 -34.78 -27.88 -16.12
CA GLU A 450 -36.19 -28.00 -16.47
C GLU A 450 -37.09 -27.02 -15.70
N ALA A 451 -36.79 -26.81 -14.42
CA ALA A 451 -37.55 -25.92 -13.54
C ALA A 451 -37.40 -24.42 -13.91
N ILE A 452 -36.41 -24.05 -14.72
CA ILE A 452 -36.23 -22.67 -15.19
C ILE A 452 -37.43 -22.25 -16.05
N LEU A 453 -38.07 -21.16 -15.65
CA LEU A 453 -39.21 -20.54 -16.34
C LEU A 453 -38.70 -19.47 -17.30
N TYR A 454 -38.87 -19.71 -18.60
CA TYR A 454 -38.52 -18.79 -19.67
C TYR A 454 -39.62 -18.79 -20.72
N ASN A 455 -40.09 -17.61 -21.11
CA ASN A 455 -41.18 -17.46 -22.07
C ASN A 455 -40.72 -16.66 -23.31
N PHE A 456 -41.45 -16.88 -24.40
CA PHE A 456 -41.34 -16.08 -25.61
C PHE A 456 -42.73 -16.00 -26.27
N LYS A 457 -42.96 -14.97 -27.07
CA LYS A 457 -44.22 -14.74 -27.79
C LYS A 457 -43.95 -14.56 -29.27
N THR A 458 -44.83 -15.12 -30.10
CA THR A 458 -44.74 -15.00 -31.56
C THR A 458 -46.03 -14.34 -32.07
N ALA A 459 -45.90 -13.20 -32.73
CA ALA A 459 -47.03 -12.48 -33.34
C ALA A 459 -46.54 -11.62 -34.51
N ASN A 460 -47.29 -11.56 -35.61
CA ASN A 460 -47.03 -10.67 -36.76
C ASN A 460 -45.57 -10.73 -37.25
N ASN A 461 -45.06 -11.93 -37.55
CA ASN A 461 -43.69 -12.13 -38.03
C ASN A 461 -42.61 -11.53 -37.09
N THR A 462 -42.94 -11.39 -35.81
CA THR A 462 -42.06 -10.86 -34.76
C THR A 462 -41.97 -11.88 -33.64
N ILE A 463 -40.75 -12.22 -33.24
CA ILE A 463 -40.46 -13.06 -32.09
C ILE A 463 -40.01 -12.13 -30.96
N VAL A 464 -40.77 -12.16 -29.86
CA VAL A 464 -40.49 -11.38 -28.65
C VAL A 464 -39.97 -12.34 -27.60
N PHE A 465 -38.70 -12.19 -27.24
CA PHE A 465 -38.07 -12.91 -26.14
C PHE A 465 -38.11 -12.08 -24.86
N ASP A 466 -38.33 -12.75 -23.74
CA ASP A 466 -38.17 -12.11 -22.44
C ASP A 466 -36.67 -11.88 -22.18
N ALA A 467 -36.32 -10.70 -21.64
CA ALA A 467 -34.94 -10.33 -21.31
C ALA A 467 -34.43 -11.01 -20.02
N PHE A 468 -35.24 -11.88 -19.42
CA PHE A 468 -34.97 -12.54 -18.14
C PHE A 468 -35.59 -13.94 -18.10
N PHE A 469 -35.10 -14.75 -17.17
CA PHE A 469 -35.74 -16.00 -16.78
C PHE A 469 -35.91 -16.04 -15.26
N LEU A 470 -36.82 -16.90 -14.80
CA LEU A 470 -37.06 -17.12 -13.38
C LEU A 470 -36.67 -18.55 -12.99
N SER A 471 -36.00 -18.71 -11.85
CA SER A 471 -35.65 -20.01 -11.27
C SER A 471 -35.98 -20.05 -9.77
N GLU A 472 -35.85 -21.22 -9.16
CA GLU A 472 -36.03 -21.37 -7.72
C GLU A 472 -34.96 -20.59 -6.94
N TYR A 473 -35.36 -19.92 -5.86
CA TYR A 473 -34.45 -19.10 -5.05
C TYR A 473 -33.22 -19.87 -4.51
N LYS A 474 -33.37 -21.16 -4.21
CA LYS A 474 -32.24 -22.02 -3.79
C LYS A 474 -31.10 -22.10 -4.82
N ASN A 475 -31.37 -21.78 -6.08
CA ASN A 475 -30.41 -21.79 -7.18
C ASN A 475 -29.78 -20.40 -7.44
N ILE A 476 -29.96 -19.41 -6.56
CA ILE A 476 -29.47 -18.04 -6.77
C ILE A 476 -27.96 -17.96 -7.03
N TRP A 477 -27.18 -18.87 -6.42
CA TRP A 477 -25.73 -18.96 -6.58
C TRP A 477 -25.27 -19.93 -7.67
N LYS A 478 -26.20 -20.64 -8.32
CA LYS A 478 -25.88 -21.57 -9.41
C LYS A 478 -25.76 -20.83 -10.72
N ASP A 479 -24.84 -21.29 -11.55
CA ASP A 479 -24.73 -20.84 -12.93
C ASP A 479 -25.90 -21.43 -13.73
N GLU A 480 -26.81 -20.56 -14.16
CA GLU A 480 -27.98 -20.91 -14.95
C GLU A 480 -28.03 -19.98 -16.15
N GLU A 481 -28.20 -20.55 -17.33
CA GLU A 481 -28.20 -19.81 -18.59
C GLU A 481 -29.34 -20.33 -19.48
N VAL A 482 -29.94 -19.43 -20.24
CA VAL A 482 -30.90 -19.78 -21.28
C VAL A 482 -30.35 -19.40 -22.64
N LYS A 483 -30.08 -20.41 -23.48
CA LYS A 483 -29.72 -20.21 -24.89
C LYS A 483 -30.93 -20.47 -25.79
N ALA A 484 -31.47 -19.40 -26.38
CA ALA A 484 -32.53 -19.44 -27.37
C ALA A 484 -31.92 -19.44 -28.78
N THR A 485 -31.96 -20.58 -29.47
CA THR A 485 -31.44 -20.72 -30.83
C THR A 485 -32.59 -20.78 -31.83
N ILE A 486 -32.63 -19.85 -32.77
CA ILE A 486 -33.65 -19.78 -33.80
C ILE A 486 -33.11 -20.44 -35.06
N PHE A 487 -33.75 -21.51 -35.51
CA PHE A 487 -33.41 -22.19 -36.75
C PHE A 487 -34.34 -21.72 -37.85
N ILE A 488 -33.79 -21.14 -38.92
CA ILE A 488 -34.57 -20.66 -40.07
C ILE A 488 -34.05 -21.24 -41.40
N PRO A 489 -34.92 -21.48 -42.40
CA PRO A 489 -34.50 -21.99 -43.70
C PRO A 489 -33.88 -20.90 -44.57
N GLU A 490 -33.19 -21.35 -45.62
CA GLU A 490 -32.51 -20.47 -46.57
C GLU A 490 -33.47 -19.51 -47.30
N GLY A 491 -32.97 -18.29 -47.54
CA GLY A 491 -33.71 -17.22 -48.20
C GLY A 491 -34.60 -16.40 -47.28
N THR A 492 -34.70 -16.75 -46.01
CA THR A 492 -35.43 -15.96 -45.00
C THR A 492 -34.63 -14.71 -44.62
N THR A 493 -35.31 -13.57 -44.52
CA THR A 493 -34.73 -12.31 -44.06
C THR A 493 -35.09 -12.08 -42.60
N ILE A 494 -34.12 -11.68 -41.78
CA ILE A 494 -34.29 -11.34 -40.37
C ILE A 494 -33.91 -9.88 -40.16
N TYR A 495 -34.64 -9.23 -39.27
CA TYR A 495 -34.30 -7.91 -38.77
C TYR A 495 -34.12 -7.98 -37.25
N PHE A 496 -32.94 -7.59 -36.77
CA PHE A 496 -32.66 -7.52 -35.34
C PHE A 496 -33.01 -6.12 -34.83
N GLU A 497 -33.96 -5.99 -33.92
CA GLU A 497 -34.26 -4.68 -33.32
C GLU A 497 -33.14 -4.24 -32.36
N ASN A 498 -33.02 -2.94 -32.10
CA ASN A 498 -32.02 -2.41 -31.16
C ASN A 498 -32.04 -3.10 -29.78
N SER A 499 -33.22 -3.55 -29.34
CA SER A 499 -33.40 -4.24 -28.06
C SER A 499 -32.65 -5.57 -27.96
N SER A 500 -32.46 -6.30 -29.08
CA SER A 500 -31.73 -7.58 -29.08
C SER A 500 -30.22 -7.41 -29.04
N ARG A 501 -29.69 -6.20 -29.31
CA ARG A 501 -28.25 -5.89 -29.41
C ARG A 501 -27.37 -6.55 -28.35
N ARG A 502 -27.81 -6.52 -27.09
CA ARG A 502 -27.01 -7.00 -25.95
C ARG A 502 -27.29 -8.45 -25.55
N PHE A 503 -28.10 -9.16 -26.32
CA PHE A 503 -28.50 -10.56 -26.11
C PHE A 503 -28.12 -11.46 -27.29
N LEU A 504 -27.68 -10.90 -28.42
CA LEU A 504 -27.16 -11.67 -29.55
C LEU A 504 -25.77 -12.22 -29.21
N ASP A 505 -25.58 -13.52 -29.46
CA ASP A 505 -24.35 -14.26 -29.18
C ASP A 505 -24.14 -15.40 -30.20
N ASP A 506 -22.95 -15.47 -30.80
CA ASP A 506 -22.49 -16.50 -31.74
C ASP A 506 -23.30 -16.56 -33.05
N VAL A 507 -23.78 -15.40 -33.55
CA VAL A 507 -24.57 -15.33 -34.79
C VAL A 507 -23.64 -15.29 -36.01
N LYS A 508 -23.45 -16.46 -36.61
CA LYS A 508 -22.56 -16.61 -37.77
C LYS A 508 -23.03 -15.81 -38.99
N ASN A 509 -22.20 -14.85 -39.38
CA ASN A 509 -22.42 -14.02 -40.57
C ASN A 509 -21.20 -14.04 -41.51
N THR A 510 -21.43 -13.75 -42.79
CA THR A 510 -20.40 -13.82 -43.85
C THR A 510 -19.42 -12.65 -43.82
N ASN A 511 -19.83 -11.53 -43.23
CA ASN A 511 -19.10 -10.26 -43.24
C ASN A 511 -18.27 -10.06 -41.96
N ASN A 512 -18.23 -11.06 -41.07
CA ASN A 512 -17.55 -11.02 -39.77
C ASN A 512 -17.94 -9.80 -38.90
N ILE A 513 -19.20 -9.40 -38.96
CA ILE A 513 -19.79 -8.34 -38.15
C ILE A 513 -19.95 -8.86 -36.72
N TYR A 514 -19.59 -8.06 -35.73
CA TYR A 514 -19.83 -8.41 -34.33
C TYR A 514 -21.34 -8.54 -34.06
N ASP A 515 -21.75 -9.54 -33.29
CA ASP A 515 -23.17 -9.85 -33.02
C ASP A 515 -23.96 -8.63 -32.52
N ARG A 516 -23.34 -7.78 -31.69
CA ARG A 516 -23.96 -6.56 -31.18
C ARG A 516 -24.21 -5.51 -32.26
N ASP A 517 -23.38 -5.48 -33.29
CA ASP A 517 -23.48 -4.52 -34.39
C ASP A 517 -24.38 -5.06 -35.51
N MET A 518 -24.88 -6.29 -35.38
CA MET A 518 -25.96 -6.81 -36.22
C MET A 518 -27.33 -6.22 -35.86
N ALA A 519 -27.46 -5.56 -34.70
CA ALA A 519 -28.70 -4.89 -34.34
C ALA A 519 -28.98 -3.69 -35.27
N ASN A 520 -30.25 -3.45 -35.56
CA ASN A 520 -30.79 -2.45 -36.49
C ASN A 520 -30.51 -2.71 -37.98
N HIS A 521 -30.08 -3.92 -38.34
CA HIS A 521 -29.75 -4.30 -39.70
C HIS A 521 -30.54 -5.52 -40.19
N TYR A 522 -30.63 -5.67 -41.51
CA TYR A 522 -31.34 -6.73 -42.19
C TYR A 522 -30.37 -7.79 -42.69
N PHE A 523 -30.58 -9.04 -42.27
CA PHE A 523 -29.74 -10.17 -42.66
C PHE A 523 -30.55 -11.23 -43.38
N LYS A 524 -30.01 -11.73 -44.49
CA LYS A 524 -30.60 -12.82 -45.25
C LYS A 524 -29.84 -14.11 -44.98
N MET A 525 -30.57 -15.19 -44.70
CA MET A 525 -29.97 -16.50 -44.50
C MET A 525 -29.54 -17.10 -45.84
N THR A 526 -28.24 -17.31 -46.00
CA THR A 526 -27.63 -17.99 -47.16
C THR A 526 -27.07 -19.35 -46.76
N SER A 527 -26.61 -20.13 -47.73
CA SER A 527 -25.95 -21.42 -47.47
C SER A 527 -24.61 -21.29 -46.74
N LYS A 528 -23.95 -20.13 -46.81
CA LYS A 528 -22.66 -19.85 -46.14
C LYS A 528 -22.81 -19.16 -44.79
N GLY A 529 -23.99 -18.65 -44.45
CA GLY A 529 -24.27 -17.90 -43.22
C GLY A 529 -25.18 -16.70 -43.47
N PHE A 530 -25.30 -15.81 -42.48
CA PHE A 530 -26.05 -14.56 -42.64
C PHE A 530 -25.29 -13.53 -43.48
N GLU A 531 -25.92 -13.05 -44.54
CA GLU A 531 -25.42 -11.95 -45.36
C GLU A 531 -26.20 -10.68 -45.02
N CYS A 532 -25.49 -9.59 -44.70
CA CYS A 532 -26.13 -8.31 -44.43
C CYS A 532 -26.58 -7.64 -45.73
N THR A 533 -27.81 -7.14 -45.77
CA THR A 533 -28.41 -6.54 -46.97
C THR A 533 -28.33 -5.01 -46.99
N ASP A 534 -28.15 -4.38 -45.83
CA ASP A 534 -28.16 -2.92 -45.65
C ASP A 534 -26.88 -2.37 -44.96
N CYS A 535 -25.93 -3.24 -44.60
CA CYS A 535 -24.68 -2.81 -43.98
C CYS A 535 -23.80 -2.06 -44.99
N SER A 536 -23.55 -0.78 -44.72
CA SER A 536 -22.53 -0.01 -45.45
C SER A 536 -21.15 -0.40 -44.91
N ILE A 537 -20.40 -1.20 -45.66
CA ILE A 537 -19.04 -1.61 -45.28
C ILE A 537 -18.12 -0.40 -45.49
N ASN A 538 -17.94 0.43 -44.46
CA ASN A 538 -16.84 1.39 -44.44
C ASN A 538 -15.58 0.67 -43.98
N GLU A 539 -14.63 0.42 -44.89
CA GLU A 539 -13.35 -0.29 -44.66
C GLU A 539 -12.37 0.41 -43.69
N THR A 540 -12.79 1.42 -42.92
CA THR A 540 -11.86 2.29 -42.15
C THR A 540 -11.80 2.05 -40.64
N ASP A 541 -12.61 1.16 -40.06
CA ASP A 541 -12.62 0.94 -38.60
C ASP A 541 -11.93 -0.37 -38.15
N THR A 542 -10.84 -0.77 -38.80
CA THR A 542 -10.03 -1.91 -38.33
C THR A 542 -9.02 -1.58 -37.23
N ASN A 543 -8.92 -0.31 -36.78
CA ASN A 543 -7.88 0.11 -35.83
C ASN A 543 -8.36 0.86 -34.58
N ASN A 544 -9.64 0.80 -34.21
CA ASN A 544 -10.09 1.36 -32.93
C ASN A 544 -10.66 0.28 -32.01
N TRP A 545 -9.75 -0.55 -31.49
CA TRP A 545 -9.98 -1.41 -30.34
C TRP A 545 -10.12 -0.54 -29.08
N ASN A 546 -11.29 0.05 -28.88
CA ASN A 546 -11.72 0.55 -27.58
C ASN A 546 -13.22 0.32 -27.43
N SER A 547 -13.55 -0.85 -26.87
CA SER A 547 -14.92 -1.26 -26.47
C SER A 547 -15.50 -0.42 -25.32
N ASP A 548 -14.85 0.65 -24.87
CA ASP A 548 -15.26 1.44 -23.70
C ASP A 548 -15.67 2.88 -24.02
N ASN A 549 -15.65 3.31 -25.29
CA ASN A 549 -15.83 4.73 -25.64
C ASN A 549 -17.24 5.17 -26.03
N ASP A 550 -18.23 4.28 -26.09
CA ASP A 550 -19.63 4.69 -26.24
C ASP A 550 -20.20 5.33 -24.95
N ASP A 551 -19.51 5.17 -23.82
CA ASP A 551 -19.92 5.76 -22.54
C ASP A 551 -19.66 7.28 -22.48
N GLU A 552 -18.68 7.82 -23.23
CA GLU A 552 -18.36 9.27 -23.21
C GLU A 552 -19.46 10.16 -23.80
N ILE A 553 -20.32 9.61 -24.67
CA ILE A 553 -21.46 10.35 -25.24
C ILE A 553 -22.74 10.10 -24.41
N SER A 554 -22.85 8.95 -23.74
CA SER A 554 -24.02 8.61 -22.91
C SER A 554 -24.26 9.60 -21.76
N PHE A 555 -23.18 10.12 -21.15
CA PHE A 555 -23.25 11.12 -20.08
C PHE A 555 -23.87 12.45 -20.56
N MET A 556 -23.70 12.81 -21.84
CA MET A 556 -24.27 14.02 -22.43
C MET A 556 -25.72 13.85 -22.91
N PHE A 557 -26.12 12.61 -23.19
CA PHE A 557 -27.42 12.27 -23.74
C PHE A 557 -28.12 11.25 -22.83
N ASN A 558 -28.43 11.68 -21.60
CA ASN A 558 -29.44 10.99 -20.80
C ASN A 558 -30.85 11.36 -21.28
N SER A 559 -31.07 11.25 -22.59
CA SER A 559 -32.23 11.74 -23.33
C SER A 559 -32.88 10.62 -24.10
N THR A 560 -34.19 10.46 -23.94
CA THR A 560 -34.99 9.59 -24.80
C THR A 560 -35.04 10.21 -26.21
N ILE A 561 -34.19 9.74 -27.12
CA ILE A 561 -34.26 10.11 -28.54
C ILE A 561 -35.06 9.04 -29.27
N ASN A 562 -36.27 9.38 -29.70
CA ASN A 562 -37.04 8.57 -30.63
C ASN A 562 -37.30 9.38 -31.91
N GLU A 563 -38.00 8.82 -32.89
CA GLU A 563 -38.30 9.51 -34.15
C GLU A 563 -39.13 10.80 -33.97
N VAL A 564 -39.77 10.98 -32.82
CA VAL A 564 -40.76 12.04 -32.55
C VAL A 564 -40.24 13.10 -31.56
N LYS A 565 -39.23 12.77 -30.75
CA LYS A 565 -38.78 13.60 -29.61
C LYS A 565 -37.28 13.44 -29.36
N SER A 566 -36.63 14.57 -29.12
CA SER A 566 -35.28 14.64 -28.55
C SER A 566 -35.30 15.47 -27.26
N GLU A 567 -34.72 14.93 -26.20
CA GLU A 567 -34.45 15.66 -24.96
C GLU A 567 -32.95 15.99 -24.90
N LEU A 568 -32.57 17.03 -24.16
CA LEU A 568 -31.16 17.41 -24.04
C LEU A 568 -30.89 17.85 -22.60
N ILE A 569 -29.98 17.17 -21.92
CA ILE A 569 -29.62 17.52 -20.54
C ILE A 569 -28.29 18.26 -20.53
N ILE A 570 -28.34 19.58 -20.28
CA ILE A 570 -27.15 20.41 -20.05
C ILE A 570 -26.98 20.60 -18.55
N THR A 571 -25.86 20.17 -17.99
CA THR A 571 -25.56 20.29 -16.56
C THR A 571 -24.60 21.45 -16.31
N LYS A 572 -24.42 21.83 -15.03
CA LYS A 572 -23.42 22.85 -14.65
C LYS A 572 -21.98 22.43 -14.92
N GLU A 573 -21.76 21.14 -15.15
CA GLU A 573 -20.46 20.55 -15.44
C GLU A 573 -20.13 20.58 -16.94
N THR A 574 -21.12 20.85 -17.80
CA THR A 574 -20.94 20.78 -19.25
C THR A 574 -19.90 21.78 -19.77
N THR A 575 -18.98 21.30 -20.60
CA THR A 575 -17.86 22.09 -21.14
C THR A 575 -18.15 22.65 -22.54
N ARG A 576 -17.33 23.61 -22.99
CA ARG A 576 -17.42 24.15 -24.36
C ARG A 576 -17.20 23.09 -25.44
N ASN A 577 -16.30 22.14 -25.19
CA ASN A 577 -15.96 21.12 -26.19
C ASN A 577 -17.08 20.10 -26.34
N GLU A 578 -17.73 19.73 -25.23
CA GLU A 578 -18.94 18.90 -25.19
C GLU A 578 -20.09 19.50 -26.01
N LEU A 579 -20.39 20.80 -25.84
CA LEU A 579 -21.42 21.47 -26.64
C LEU A 579 -21.10 21.46 -28.15
N LYS A 580 -19.83 21.56 -28.53
CA LYS A 580 -19.41 21.44 -29.94
C LYS A 580 -19.58 20.02 -30.47
N LYS A 581 -19.21 19.00 -29.69
CA LYS A 581 -19.45 17.59 -30.04
C LYS A 581 -20.95 17.34 -30.26
N LEU A 582 -21.79 17.89 -29.39
CA LEU A 582 -23.24 17.78 -29.49
C LEU A 582 -23.81 18.40 -30.77
N ALA A 583 -23.42 19.64 -31.08
CA ALA A 583 -23.86 20.30 -32.30
C ALA A 583 -23.46 19.52 -33.56
N ARG A 584 -22.25 18.95 -33.56
CA ARG A 584 -21.74 18.11 -34.66
C ARG A 584 -22.54 16.82 -34.80
N TRP A 585 -22.89 16.16 -33.68
CA TRP A 585 -23.73 14.96 -33.69
C TRP A 585 -25.09 15.18 -34.36
N PHE A 586 -25.79 16.28 -34.04
CA PHE A 586 -27.08 16.60 -34.64
C PHE A 586 -26.98 16.92 -36.14
N LYS A 587 -25.89 17.59 -36.54
CA LYS A 587 -25.59 17.86 -37.94
C LYS A 587 -25.38 16.56 -38.72
N ASP A 588 -24.52 15.67 -38.20
CA ASP A 588 -24.12 14.45 -38.92
C ASP A 588 -25.23 13.39 -38.97
N ARG A 589 -26.03 13.24 -37.90
CA ARG A 589 -27.04 12.17 -37.79
C ARG A 589 -28.43 12.58 -38.26
N LYS A 590 -28.80 13.86 -38.11
CA LYS A 590 -30.17 14.36 -38.33
C LYS A 590 -30.26 15.56 -39.26
N ASN A 591 -29.14 16.06 -39.79
CA ASN A 591 -29.08 17.27 -40.62
C ASN A 591 -29.66 18.52 -39.93
N ILE A 592 -29.55 18.60 -38.60
CA ILE A 592 -30.02 19.74 -37.80
C ILE A 592 -28.80 20.56 -37.35
N ASP A 593 -28.79 21.84 -37.69
CA ASP A 593 -27.75 22.77 -37.25
C ASP A 593 -28.11 23.38 -35.89
N ILE A 594 -27.26 23.13 -34.90
CA ILE A 594 -27.40 23.66 -33.55
C ILE A 594 -26.25 24.63 -33.28
N ASP A 595 -26.59 25.85 -32.86
CA ASP A 595 -25.62 26.89 -32.51
C ASP A 595 -25.70 27.28 -31.03
N PHE A 596 -24.56 27.13 -30.35
CA PHE A 596 -24.32 27.48 -28.95
C PHE A 596 -23.41 28.70 -28.75
N SER A 597 -23.05 29.42 -29.83
CA SER A 597 -22.02 30.48 -29.85
C SER A 597 -22.22 31.60 -28.82
N GLU A 598 -23.47 31.91 -28.47
CA GLU A 598 -23.84 32.94 -27.49
C GLU A 598 -23.83 32.44 -26.02
N SER A 599 -23.32 31.23 -25.77
CA SER A 599 -23.21 30.66 -24.41
C SER A 599 -21.99 31.22 -23.67
N SER A 600 -22.16 31.57 -22.39
CA SER A 600 -21.08 32.08 -21.53
C SER A 600 -20.53 30.97 -20.63
N PHE A 601 -19.23 30.97 -20.38
CA PHE A 601 -18.52 29.98 -19.55
C PHE A 601 -17.81 30.66 -18.37
N TYR A 602 -17.60 29.92 -17.29
CA TYR A 602 -16.70 30.31 -16.20
C TYR A 602 -15.23 30.13 -16.61
N ASP A 603 -14.30 30.71 -15.86
CA ASP A 603 -12.85 30.64 -16.15
C ASP A 603 -12.30 29.21 -16.11
N ASN A 604 -12.98 28.30 -15.39
CA ASN A 604 -12.68 26.86 -15.36
C ASN A 604 -13.23 26.08 -16.58
N GLY A 605 -13.79 26.76 -17.59
CA GLY A 605 -14.30 26.15 -18.82
C GLY A 605 -15.72 25.57 -18.74
N LYS A 606 -16.37 25.60 -17.57
CA LYS A 606 -17.74 25.10 -17.35
C LYS A 606 -18.79 26.12 -17.77
N ILE A 607 -19.97 25.64 -18.18
CA ILE A 607 -21.04 26.50 -18.67
C ILE A 607 -21.67 27.35 -17.54
N LYS A 608 -21.79 28.66 -17.79
CA LYS A 608 -22.42 29.63 -16.87
C LYS A 608 -23.84 29.96 -17.33
N THR A 609 -23.99 30.27 -18.61
CA THR A 609 -25.30 30.46 -19.25
C THR A 609 -25.25 29.86 -20.65
N TYR A 610 -26.38 29.33 -21.13
CA TYR A 610 -26.47 28.76 -22.46
C TYR A 610 -27.48 29.53 -23.32
N SER A 611 -27.14 29.67 -24.61
CA SER A 611 -28.03 30.14 -25.66
C SER A 611 -28.04 29.08 -26.74
N LEU A 612 -29.23 28.66 -27.18
CA LEU A 612 -29.40 27.61 -28.18
C LEU A 612 -30.25 28.19 -29.32
N LYS A 613 -29.66 28.20 -30.52
CA LYS A 613 -30.36 28.43 -31.79
C LYS A 613 -30.38 27.12 -32.55
N VAL A 614 -31.54 26.78 -33.11
CA VAL A 614 -31.72 25.53 -33.85
C VAL A 614 -32.25 25.86 -35.23
N ASP A 615 -31.61 25.30 -36.25
CA ASP A 615 -32.05 25.32 -37.63
C ASP A 615 -32.21 23.87 -38.10
N CYS A 616 -33.44 23.48 -38.44
CA CYS A 616 -33.72 22.12 -38.92
C CYS A 616 -33.42 21.96 -40.41
N ASN A 617 -32.88 22.98 -41.07
CA ASN A 617 -32.60 23.00 -42.52
C ASN A 617 -33.83 22.74 -43.40
N ASP A 618 -35.01 23.02 -42.86
CA ASP A 618 -36.33 22.89 -43.50
C ASP A 618 -36.99 24.25 -43.79
N GLY A 619 -36.20 25.33 -43.74
CA GLY A 619 -36.64 26.70 -43.99
C GLY A 619 -37.12 27.47 -42.76
N PHE A 620 -37.17 26.85 -41.58
CA PHE A 620 -37.67 27.47 -40.34
C PHE A 620 -36.65 27.46 -39.21
N LYS A 621 -36.55 28.58 -38.49
CA LYS A 621 -35.58 28.76 -37.38
C LYS A 621 -36.26 28.78 -36.02
N GLY A 622 -35.62 28.17 -35.01
CA GLY A 622 -36.05 28.15 -33.62
C GLY A 622 -35.12 28.94 -32.68
N LYS A 623 -35.68 29.58 -31.66
CA LYS A 623 -34.94 30.32 -30.61
C LYS A 623 -35.46 30.02 -29.20
N THR A 624 -34.60 30.19 -28.17
CA THR A 624 -34.94 30.07 -26.74
C THR A 624 -36.13 30.97 -26.37
N LYS A 625 -37.12 30.44 -25.64
CA LYS A 625 -38.27 31.23 -25.18
C LYS A 625 -37.95 31.96 -23.87
N LYS A 626 -37.15 33.03 -23.96
CA LYS A 626 -37.15 34.18 -23.03
C LYS A 626 -36.26 35.29 -23.60
N LEU A 627 -36.80 36.51 -23.67
CA LEU A 627 -36.20 37.73 -24.20
C LEU A 627 -34.67 37.79 -24.02
N THR A 628 -33.93 37.76 -25.14
CA THR A 628 -32.61 38.41 -25.33
C THR A 628 -31.49 38.14 -24.31
N LYS A 629 -31.65 37.21 -23.37
CA LYS A 629 -30.66 36.90 -22.33
C LYS A 629 -30.53 35.40 -22.15
N SER A 630 -29.28 34.94 -22.22
CA SER A 630 -28.81 33.58 -22.01
C SER A 630 -29.44 32.92 -20.77
N ILE A 631 -29.77 31.64 -20.85
CA ILE A 631 -30.43 30.89 -19.76
C ILE A 631 -29.39 30.46 -18.74
N ILE A 632 -29.64 30.72 -17.45
CA ILE A 632 -28.79 30.24 -16.35
C ILE A 632 -29.06 28.75 -16.13
N VAL A 633 -27.99 27.95 -16.11
CA VAL A 633 -28.10 26.49 -15.90
C VAL A 633 -28.57 26.20 -14.47
N GLY A 634 -29.73 25.56 -14.35
CA GLY A 634 -30.37 25.21 -13.09
C GLY A 634 -31.34 24.03 -13.28
N ASN A 635 -32.01 23.62 -12.20
CA ASN A 635 -32.85 22.40 -12.19
C ASN A 635 -34.24 22.60 -12.85
N ARG A 636 -34.31 23.40 -13.91
CA ARG A 636 -35.56 23.78 -14.60
C ARG A 636 -35.51 23.36 -16.06
N LYS A 637 -36.67 23.00 -16.59
CA LYS A 637 -36.85 22.60 -17.98
C LYS A 637 -37.14 23.83 -18.83
N HIS A 638 -36.52 23.91 -20.01
CA HIS A 638 -36.54 25.09 -20.86
C HIS A 638 -36.96 24.73 -22.28
N GLY A 639 -38.13 25.21 -22.69
CA GLY A 639 -38.64 25.05 -24.05
C GLY A 639 -38.15 26.14 -25.01
N PHE A 640 -38.26 25.84 -26.30
CA PHE A 640 -37.88 26.70 -27.42
C PHE A 640 -39.12 27.04 -28.26
N THR A 641 -39.04 28.06 -29.09
CA THR A 641 -40.15 28.41 -29.99
C THR A 641 -39.64 28.36 -31.42
N ARG A 642 -40.34 27.61 -32.25
CA ARG A 642 -40.09 27.54 -33.69
C ARG A 642 -41.06 28.50 -34.37
N SER A 643 -40.52 29.41 -35.18
CA SER A 643 -41.34 30.35 -35.94
C SER A 643 -41.67 29.72 -37.28
N TYR A 644 -42.95 29.44 -37.52
CA TYR A 644 -43.42 28.92 -38.80
C TYR A 644 -43.90 30.05 -39.73
N ASN A 645 -44.17 31.26 -39.21
CA ASN A 645 -44.42 32.51 -39.96
C ASN A 645 -44.21 33.75 -39.05
N GLU A 646 -44.12 34.98 -39.59
CA GLU A 646 -43.96 36.23 -38.80
C GLU A 646 -45.05 36.42 -37.72
N ASN A 647 -46.21 35.81 -37.89
CA ASN A 647 -47.35 35.90 -36.97
C ASN A 647 -47.67 34.59 -36.20
N ASP A 648 -47.02 33.46 -36.50
CA ASP A 648 -47.30 32.17 -35.84
C ASP A 648 -46.03 31.51 -35.29
N SER A 649 -45.95 31.47 -33.95
CA SER A 649 -44.90 30.78 -33.20
C SER A 649 -45.45 29.51 -32.57
N ILE A 650 -44.96 28.34 -32.99
CA ILE A 650 -45.29 27.06 -32.36
C ILE A 650 -44.22 26.77 -31.30
N THR A 651 -44.65 26.52 -30.07
CA THR A 651 -43.72 26.25 -28.96
C THR A 651 -43.21 24.81 -29.07
N PHE A 652 -41.91 24.64 -29.29
CA PHE A 652 -41.20 23.37 -29.23
C PHE A 652 -40.83 23.09 -27.77
N LYS A 653 -41.43 22.08 -27.15
CA LYS A 653 -40.98 21.63 -25.82
C LYS A 653 -39.79 20.69 -25.98
N ILE A 654 -38.58 21.26 -25.97
CA ILE A 654 -37.37 20.52 -25.58
C ILE A 654 -37.43 20.43 -24.05
N TRP A 655 -37.34 19.22 -23.50
CA TRP A 655 -37.42 18.98 -22.05
C TRP A 655 -36.03 18.90 -21.46
#